data_AF-A0AAD7RIP4-F1
#
_entry.id   AF-A0AAD7RIP4-F1
#
_cell.length_a   1.000
_cell.length_b   1.000
_cell.length_c   1.000
_cell.angle_alpha   90.00
_cell.angle_beta   90.00
_cell.angle_gamma   90.00
#
_symmetry.space_group_name_H-M   'P 1'
#
loop_
_entity.id
_entity.type
_entity.pdbx_description
1 polymer ?
#
loop_
_entity_poly.entity_id
_entity_poly.type
_entity_poly.pdbx_seq_one_letter_code
_entity_poly.pdbx_strand_id
1 'polypeptide(L)'
;MTSENHGTVKGELVLAMSPSCPSSKGQSLLPSTSRPIHELPDELIQAGWSKCWSKRENRPYYFNRFTNQSLWEMPALGQHDIISDPLGLNAASASGEGAGDPNLGNGQRKRRLSEETPQGTHNSFKRPKVETTPVTPMTPTVPISPSTPGVKPWSYSTDDKQAQAPVTALGPALAPYRPTVVYWDLDVPTNAVIRERAPADHLPPHPEIELQRAQLTSKLRQHYHELCHQREGIEPPRESFNRWLLERKVLDKGSDPLLPSECNPIISPSMFREVMNDIPIRNATPDSRKVVKWNVEDTINWLRKDHSASKEDYMDRLEHLRKQCGPHVAAVAKDSVEGICTKIYHISTDYVRRILQTHQALLKDCNITDGAEAPEVQDRLVYCYPVRLAVPSPPQPRVELHFENDIACLRFKGEMVKINRNYFNKLELLYRFSCIDDSRFEKFLSRVWCLIKRYQVMFGSGINEGMGLQGALPVPVFEALHKQFGVSFECFASPLNCYFKQFCSAFPDIDGFFGSRGPFLNFCPASGSFEANPPFCEELMDAMVTHFEELLECSNEPLSFIIFIPEWRNPPTLALNRMEASPFRRHQMTIPAFEHEYRSGSQHICKREEMYYKAVHGTAVIFLQNAAGFAKWEPNPERLQELQTAYHVSGRTLSSPGPSSTPNANTVGDKDPKTGQEVASMDTPANPDNASPKEKTSQETTAI
;
A
#
# COMPACT_ATOMS: atom_id res chain seq x y z
N MET A 1 47.59 -38.80 43.54
CA MET A 1 48.41 -38.81 44.78
C MET A 1 49.76 -38.19 44.44
N THR A 2 50.39 -37.47 45.38
CA THR A 2 51.85 -37.13 45.48
C THR A 2 52.56 -36.49 44.26
N SER A 3 53.46 -35.50 44.36
CA SER A 3 53.84 -34.48 45.39
C SER A 3 55.04 -33.73 44.75
N GLU A 4 55.00 -32.42 44.50
CA GLU A 4 55.32 -31.29 45.41
C GLU A 4 56.83 -31.00 45.67
N ASN A 5 57.13 -29.71 45.91
CA ASN A 5 58.35 -29.11 46.51
C ASN A 5 59.64 -28.93 45.64
N HIS A 6 60.44 -27.84 45.77
CA HIS A 6 60.30 -26.59 46.57
C HIS A 6 61.32 -25.47 46.17
N GLY A 7 60.98 -24.19 46.48
CA GLY A 7 61.94 -23.13 46.87
C GLY A 7 62.58 -22.22 45.79
N THR A 8 63.13 -21.01 46.05
CA THR A 8 63.26 -20.15 47.27
C THR A 8 63.73 -18.71 46.85
N VAL A 9 62.90 -17.65 46.81
CA VAL A 9 62.68 -16.54 47.81
C VAL A 9 63.57 -15.25 47.73
N LYS A 10 62.90 -14.05 47.78
CA LYS A 10 63.36 -12.65 48.05
C LYS A 10 64.22 -11.90 47.00
N GLY A 11 64.23 -10.55 46.93
CA GLY A 11 63.67 -9.53 47.85
C GLY A 11 63.41 -8.10 47.27
N GLU A 12 63.31 -7.10 48.16
CA GLU A 12 62.55 -5.82 48.06
C GLU A 12 63.29 -4.52 47.63
N LEU A 13 62.52 -3.50 47.19
CA LEU A 13 62.67 -2.02 47.37
C LEU A 13 63.97 -1.26 46.91
N VAL A 14 64.03 0.08 46.68
CA VAL A 14 63.14 1.07 46.02
C VAL A 14 63.89 2.42 45.78
N LEU A 15 63.41 3.28 44.87
CA LEU A 15 63.70 4.74 44.69
C LEU A 15 65.11 5.28 44.27
N ALA A 16 65.15 5.97 43.11
CA ALA A 16 65.34 7.44 42.96
C ALA A 16 66.43 8.00 41.98
N MET A 17 66.04 9.13 41.35
CA MET A 17 66.83 10.23 40.73
C MET A 17 67.41 10.10 39.30
N SER A 18 67.47 11.26 38.62
CA SER A 18 67.77 11.47 37.19
C SER A 18 69.18 12.07 36.94
N PRO A 19 69.57 12.37 35.68
CA PRO A 19 69.75 13.80 35.36
C PRO A 19 69.51 14.27 33.89
N SER A 20 69.12 15.55 33.78
CA SER A 20 69.47 16.56 32.74
C SER A 20 69.30 16.34 31.22
N CYS A 21 68.67 17.32 30.56
CA CYS A 21 68.85 17.68 29.14
C CYS A 21 69.70 18.96 28.97
N PRO A 22 70.11 19.32 27.74
CA PRO A 22 70.26 20.72 27.32
C PRO A 22 69.30 21.11 26.17
N SER A 23 69.20 22.41 25.87
CA SER A 23 68.14 22.99 25.00
C SER A 23 68.57 24.28 24.29
N SER A 24 67.95 24.63 23.15
CA SER A 24 68.11 25.97 22.53
C SER A 24 66.90 26.47 21.73
N LYS A 25 66.26 27.55 22.23
CA LYS A 25 65.68 28.76 21.57
C LYS A 25 65.03 28.61 20.17
N GLY A 26 63.88 29.20 19.81
CA GLY A 26 62.90 30.15 20.41
C GLY A 26 61.82 30.42 19.32
N GLN A 27 60.67 31.09 19.50
CA GLN A 27 60.21 32.16 20.40
C GLN A 27 58.73 31.94 20.82
N SER A 28 58.06 32.91 21.47
CA SER A 28 56.76 32.71 22.17
C SER A 28 55.68 33.72 21.80
N LEU A 29 54.41 33.28 21.79
CA LEU A 29 53.23 34.03 22.25
C LEU A 29 52.16 33.04 22.78
N LEU A 30 51.35 33.47 23.75
CA LEU A 30 50.39 32.69 24.56
C LEU A 30 49.12 33.54 24.79
N PRO A 31 47.99 33.03 25.34
CA PRO A 31 47.71 31.67 25.85
C PRO A 31 46.39 31.03 25.33
N SER A 32 46.22 29.72 25.57
CA SER A 32 45.04 29.21 26.31
C SER A 32 45.23 27.73 26.67
N THR A 33 44.78 27.33 27.85
CA THR A 33 44.75 25.92 28.30
C THR A 33 43.34 25.56 28.72
N SER A 34 42.61 24.85 27.86
CA SER A 34 41.43 24.08 28.27
C SER A 34 41.18 22.93 27.29
N ARG A 35 40.69 21.81 27.84
CA ARG A 35 40.17 20.70 27.03
C ARG A 35 38.92 21.21 26.30
N PRO A 36 38.62 20.76 25.07
CA PRO A 36 37.35 21.09 24.44
C PRO A 36 36.21 20.61 25.35
N ILE A 37 35.38 21.56 25.80
CA ILE A 37 34.15 21.23 26.52
C ILE A 37 33.21 20.61 25.49
N HIS A 38 32.78 19.38 25.74
CA HIS A 38 31.81 18.69 24.88
C HIS A 38 30.42 19.32 25.05
N GLU A 39 30.20 20.40 24.30
CA GLU A 39 28.88 20.79 23.84
C GLU A 39 28.28 19.70 22.95
N LEU A 40 26.96 19.71 22.80
CA LEU A 40 26.26 18.80 21.90
C LEU A 40 26.43 19.30 20.46
N PRO A 41 26.79 18.42 19.50
CA PRO A 41 26.68 18.73 18.07
C PRO A 41 25.31 19.34 17.72
N ASP A 42 25.31 20.38 16.88
CA ASP A 42 24.12 21.18 16.56
C ASP A 42 22.98 20.31 15.98
N GLU A 43 23.31 19.26 15.25
CA GLU A 43 22.35 18.33 14.67
C GLU A 43 21.54 17.62 15.77
N LEU A 44 22.18 17.27 16.90
CA LEU A 44 21.52 16.64 18.04
C LEU A 44 20.61 17.61 18.80
N ILE A 45 21.01 18.89 18.88
CA ILE A 45 20.19 19.97 19.45
C ILE A 45 18.94 20.20 18.58
N GLN A 46 19.10 20.17 17.24
CA GLN A 46 17.98 20.24 16.29
C GLN A 46 17.08 18.99 16.36
N ALA A 47 17.66 17.80 16.52
CA ALA A 47 16.93 16.55 16.79
C ALA A 47 16.29 16.48 18.19
N GLY A 48 16.40 17.54 19.00
CA GLY A 48 15.67 17.71 20.26
C GLY A 48 16.40 17.23 21.51
N TRP A 49 17.65 16.79 21.40
CA TRP A 49 18.46 16.36 22.54
C TRP A 49 19.03 17.55 23.31
N SER A 50 19.05 17.43 24.63
CA SER A 50 19.56 18.44 25.56
C SER A 50 20.31 17.76 26.70
N LYS A 51 21.42 18.36 27.17
CA LYS A 51 22.23 17.78 28.25
C LYS A 51 21.74 18.28 29.62
N CYS A 52 21.36 17.34 30.48
CA CYS A 52 20.77 17.57 31.80
C CYS A 52 21.65 16.95 32.90
N TRP A 53 21.35 17.23 34.18
CA TRP A 53 22.06 16.65 35.33
C TRP A 53 21.10 15.94 36.27
N SER A 54 21.37 14.66 36.58
CA SER A 54 20.59 13.93 37.58
C SER A 54 21.11 14.23 38.98
N LYS A 55 20.28 14.83 39.83
CA LYS A 55 20.59 15.01 41.26
C LYS A 55 20.53 13.71 42.07
N ARG A 56 19.94 12.64 41.52
CA ARG A 56 19.87 11.31 42.17
C ARG A 56 21.12 10.48 41.85
N GLU A 57 21.45 10.36 40.57
CA GLU A 57 22.59 9.55 40.09
C GLU A 57 23.92 10.32 40.05
N ASN A 58 23.88 11.61 40.42
CA ASN A 58 24.99 12.56 40.43
C ASN A 58 25.89 12.54 39.17
N ARG A 59 25.27 12.39 38.00
CA ARG A 59 25.94 12.37 36.69
C ARG A 59 25.11 13.07 35.61
N PRO A 60 25.71 13.52 34.49
CA PRO A 60 24.96 14.12 33.40
C PRO A 60 24.17 13.05 32.63
N TYR A 61 23.15 13.49 31.92
CA TYR A 61 22.35 12.68 31.00
C TYR A 61 21.87 13.55 29.83
N TYR A 62 21.21 12.94 28.86
CA TYR A 62 20.78 13.53 27.61
C TYR A 62 19.27 13.26 27.44
N PHE A 63 18.46 14.31 27.45
CA PHE A 63 17.00 14.24 27.34
C PHE A 63 16.55 14.72 25.96
N ASN A 64 15.76 13.90 25.26
CA ASN A 64 15.11 14.29 24.01
C ASN A 64 13.70 14.81 24.28
N ARG A 65 13.45 16.09 23.96
CA ARG A 65 12.14 16.73 24.17
C ARG A 65 11.04 16.28 23.20
N PHE A 66 11.37 15.56 22.14
CA PHE A 66 10.44 15.09 21.09
C PHE A 66 10.09 13.60 21.23
N THR A 67 11.05 12.74 21.57
CA THR A 67 10.80 11.31 21.88
C THR A 67 10.54 11.05 23.37
N ASN A 68 10.73 12.07 24.22
CA ASN A 68 10.60 12.02 25.69
C ASN A 68 11.57 11.02 26.37
N GLN A 69 12.62 10.57 25.68
CA GLN A 69 13.62 9.63 26.17
C GLN A 69 14.72 10.35 26.98
N SER A 70 15.30 9.63 27.95
CA SER A 70 16.51 10.04 28.69
C SER A 70 17.60 8.98 28.55
N LEU A 71 18.74 9.33 27.93
CA LEU A 71 19.92 8.48 27.81
C LEU A 71 21.03 9.01 28.72
N TRP A 72 21.86 8.14 29.29
CA TRP A 72 22.98 8.57 30.15
C TRP A 72 24.25 8.96 29.36
N GLU A 73 24.26 8.67 28.07
CA GLU A 73 25.39 8.85 27.15
C GLU A 73 24.95 9.71 25.96
N MET A 74 25.93 10.27 25.24
CA MET A 74 25.63 11.19 24.15
C MET A 74 25.01 10.43 22.97
N PRO A 75 23.82 10.81 22.48
CA PRO A 75 23.24 10.15 21.32
C PRO A 75 24.10 10.43 20.08
N ALA A 76 24.22 9.45 19.19
CA ALA A 76 24.78 9.64 17.86
C ALA A 76 23.66 9.97 16.87
N LEU A 77 23.97 10.75 15.83
CA LEU A 77 22.99 11.13 14.81
C LEU A 77 23.34 10.45 13.48
N GLY A 78 22.35 9.79 12.86
CA GLY A 78 22.54 9.01 11.63
C GLY A 78 22.34 7.50 11.74
N GLN A 79 21.94 6.95 12.90
CA GLN A 79 21.48 5.56 13.06
C GLN A 79 20.18 5.53 13.87
N HIS A 80 19.02 5.37 13.23
CA HIS A 80 18.39 4.09 12.85
C HIS A 80 17.40 3.61 13.93
N ASP A 81 16.17 4.14 13.88
CA ASP A 81 15.00 3.42 14.39
C ASP A 81 14.71 2.23 13.47
N ILE A 82 14.20 1.14 14.05
CA ILE A 82 14.16 -0.21 13.44
C ILE A 82 12.95 -0.34 12.50
N ILE A 83 12.93 0.44 11.42
CA ILE A 83 11.77 0.62 10.53
C ILE A 83 12.18 0.68 9.04
N SER A 84 12.79 -0.38 8.51
CA SER A 84 12.79 -0.76 7.06
C SER A 84 13.51 -2.10 6.82
N ASP A 85 13.00 -3.20 7.37
CA ASP A 85 13.34 -4.56 6.93
C ASP A 85 12.05 -5.34 6.60
N PRO A 86 11.86 -5.78 5.34
CA PRO A 86 10.73 -6.62 4.95
C PRO A 86 10.92 -8.12 5.26
N LEU A 87 12.10 -8.55 5.73
CA LEU A 87 12.44 -9.97 5.99
C LEU A 87 12.52 -10.34 7.49
N GLY A 88 12.21 -9.40 8.40
CA GLY A 88 11.91 -9.69 9.81
C GLY A 88 13.10 -10.11 10.69
N LEU A 89 14.35 -9.93 10.25
CA LEU A 89 15.53 -10.49 10.91
C LEU A 89 16.05 -9.64 12.08
N ASN A 90 15.22 -9.42 13.12
CA ASN A 90 15.58 -9.30 14.55
C ASN A 90 14.40 -8.84 15.43
N ALA A 91 13.67 -9.77 16.07
CA ALA A 91 12.63 -9.43 17.06
C ALA A 91 12.38 -10.51 18.13
N ALA A 92 13.38 -10.80 18.97
CA ALA A 92 13.21 -11.48 20.26
C ALA A 92 14.24 -10.93 21.27
N SER A 93 13.96 -10.73 22.56
CA SER A 93 12.93 -11.37 23.40
C SER A 93 12.16 -10.37 24.28
N ALA A 94 11.03 -10.81 24.84
CA ALA A 94 10.20 -10.03 25.76
C ALA A 94 10.41 -10.40 27.25
N SER A 95 9.68 -9.70 28.13
CA SER A 95 9.68 -9.80 29.62
C SER A 95 10.95 -9.29 30.33
N GLY A 96 10.85 -8.71 31.54
CA GLY A 96 9.63 -8.39 32.29
C GLY A 96 9.92 -7.85 33.70
N GLU A 97 8.85 -7.38 34.37
CA GLU A 97 8.80 -6.93 35.76
C GLU A 97 9.60 -5.66 36.13
N GLY A 98 9.10 -4.94 37.13
CA GLY A 98 9.74 -3.76 37.72
C GLY A 98 9.53 -3.73 39.23
N ALA A 99 10.43 -3.07 39.96
CA ALA A 99 10.40 -2.98 41.42
C ALA A 99 10.46 -1.51 41.88
N GLY A 100 9.59 -1.15 42.84
CA GLY A 100 9.33 0.25 43.24
C GLY A 100 8.46 0.36 44.50
N ASP A 101 8.90 -0.33 45.55
CA ASP A 101 8.41 -0.41 46.93
C ASP A 101 8.25 0.98 47.64
N PRO A 102 7.68 1.13 48.87
CA PRO A 102 6.76 0.28 49.68
C PRO A 102 5.48 1.03 50.18
N ASN A 103 4.62 0.33 50.97
CA ASN A 103 4.37 0.61 52.41
C ASN A 103 2.90 0.43 52.92
N LEU A 104 2.77 -0.34 54.01
CA LEU A 104 1.69 -0.45 55.03
C LEU A 104 0.19 -0.17 54.67
N GLY A 105 -0.62 -1.23 54.71
CA GLY A 105 -2.09 -1.18 54.83
C GLY A 105 -2.69 -2.49 55.35
N ASN A 106 -3.18 -2.52 56.60
CA ASN A 106 -3.56 -3.76 57.31
C ASN A 106 -5.05 -4.14 57.09
N GLY A 107 -5.36 -5.38 56.69
CA GLY A 107 -6.75 -5.82 56.47
C GLY A 107 -6.93 -7.33 56.25
N GLN A 108 -7.76 -7.99 57.05
CA GLN A 108 -8.02 -9.44 56.99
C GLN A 108 -9.27 -9.78 56.14
N ARG A 109 -9.25 -10.90 55.38
CA ARG A 109 -10.07 -12.11 55.64
C ARG A 109 -9.92 -13.21 54.57
N LYS A 110 -10.51 -14.39 54.84
CA LYS A 110 -10.32 -15.69 54.14
C LYS A 110 -11.60 -16.16 53.41
N ARG A 111 -11.43 -17.12 52.47
CA ARG A 111 -12.46 -18.04 51.87
C ARG A 111 -13.43 -17.36 50.87
N ARG A 112 -14.01 -18.05 49.87
CA ARG A 112 -13.96 -19.49 49.45
C ARG A 112 -14.31 -19.64 47.94
N LEU A 113 -14.09 -20.84 47.38
CA LEU A 113 -14.67 -21.28 46.09
C LEU A 113 -16.07 -21.89 46.30
N SER A 114 -16.88 -21.91 45.23
CA SER A 114 -17.74 -23.05 44.84
C SER A 114 -18.33 -22.88 43.43
N GLU A 115 -18.25 -23.91 42.60
CA GLU A 115 -19.04 -24.08 41.36
C GLU A 115 -20.44 -24.64 41.68
N GLU A 116 -21.41 -24.50 40.76
CA GLU A 116 -22.08 -25.60 40.03
C GLU A 116 -23.33 -25.11 39.24
N THR A 117 -23.94 -26.00 38.44
CA THR A 117 -25.08 -25.74 37.50
C THR A 117 -26.24 -26.75 37.78
N PRO A 118 -27.18 -27.10 36.87
CA PRO A 118 -28.22 -26.31 36.17
C PRO A 118 -29.69 -26.83 36.40
N GLN A 119 -30.67 -26.35 35.59
CA GLN A 119 -32.06 -26.86 35.34
C GLN A 119 -33.22 -26.41 36.29
N GLY A 120 -34.51 -26.40 35.82
CA GLY A 120 -35.65 -26.35 36.78
C GLY A 120 -37.13 -25.94 36.48
N THR A 121 -37.60 -25.56 35.27
CA THR A 121 -39.05 -25.54 34.83
C THR A 121 -40.23 -24.82 35.60
N HIS A 122 -41.05 -24.06 34.82
CA HIS A 122 -42.55 -23.91 34.83
C HIS A 122 -43.39 -22.91 35.71
N ASN A 123 -44.32 -22.20 35.01
CA ASN A 123 -45.67 -21.65 35.40
C ASN A 123 -45.80 -20.48 36.42
N SER A 124 -46.82 -19.57 36.36
CA SER A 124 -47.81 -19.18 35.31
C SER A 124 -48.59 -17.88 35.65
N PHE A 125 -49.33 -17.32 34.66
CA PHE A 125 -50.36 -16.25 34.75
C PHE A 125 -49.86 -14.80 35.04
N LYS A 126 -50.54 -13.69 34.64
CA LYS A 126 -51.91 -13.46 34.08
C LYS A 126 -51.95 -12.21 33.16
N ARG A 127 -52.96 -12.09 32.28
CA ARG A 127 -53.30 -10.87 31.48
C ARG A 127 -54.63 -10.23 31.97
N PRO A 128 -54.90 -8.96 31.65
CA PRO A 128 -56.25 -8.45 31.33
C PRO A 128 -56.47 -8.28 29.79
N LYS A 129 -57.71 -7.95 29.36
CA LYS A 129 -58.17 -8.04 27.95
C LYS A 129 -59.01 -6.82 27.50
N VAL A 130 -59.14 -6.65 26.18
CA VAL A 130 -59.94 -5.64 25.43
C VAL A 130 -61.33 -6.18 25.05
N GLU A 131 -62.34 -5.31 24.96
CA GLU A 131 -63.66 -5.51 24.29
C GLU A 131 -64.28 -4.10 24.01
N THR A 132 -65.07 -3.72 22.98
CA THR A 132 -65.33 -4.20 21.58
C THR A 132 -66.21 -3.18 20.77
N THR A 133 -65.88 -2.86 19.51
CA THR A 133 -66.80 -2.63 18.32
C THR A 133 -67.79 -1.42 18.26
N PRO A 134 -68.51 -1.14 17.12
CA PRO A 134 -68.18 -1.22 15.66
C PRO A 134 -68.68 0.00 14.80
N VAL A 135 -68.44 0.00 13.46
CA VAL A 135 -69.39 0.28 12.33
C VAL A 135 -68.64 0.36 10.96
N THR A 136 -69.32 0.05 9.84
CA THR A 136 -68.79 -0.08 8.45
C THR A 136 -69.86 0.38 7.40
N PRO A 137 -69.73 0.14 6.07
CA PRO A 137 -68.86 0.82 5.07
C PRO A 137 -69.60 1.32 3.80
N MET A 138 -68.96 2.10 2.89
CA MET A 138 -69.40 2.26 1.49
C MET A 138 -68.28 2.60 0.47
N THR A 139 -68.46 2.13 -0.76
CA THR A 139 -67.80 2.43 -2.07
C THR A 139 -68.92 2.55 -3.13
N PRO A 140 -68.74 2.96 -4.42
CA PRO A 140 -67.55 3.09 -5.29
C PRO A 140 -67.37 4.56 -5.84
N THR A 141 -66.70 4.96 -6.93
CA THR A 141 -66.49 4.38 -8.28
C THR A 141 -65.33 5.05 -9.06
N VAL A 142 -64.86 4.39 -10.12
CA VAL A 142 -63.81 4.78 -11.10
C VAL A 142 -64.50 5.23 -12.41
N PRO A 143 -64.02 6.25 -13.18
CA PRO A 143 -63.30 5.92 -14.43
C PRO A 143 -62.33 6.96 -15.08
N ILE A 144 -61.39 6.40 -15.86
CA ILE A 144 -60.87 6.88 -17.18
C ILE A 144 -59.87 8.07 -17.23
N SER A 145 -58.77 7.84 -17.96
CA SER A 145 -57.82 8.82 -18.51
C SER A 145 -58.06 9.01 -20.02
N PRO A 146 -57.48 10.06 -20.65
CA PRO A 146 -56.80 9.78 -21.92
C PRO A 146 -55.49 10.56 -22.18
N SER A 147 -54.52 9.80 -22.71
CA SER A 147 -53.66 10.12 -23.87
C SER A 147 -52.87 11.44 -23.98
N THR A 148 -51.55 11.28 -24.10
CA THR A 148 -50.63 12.21 -24.80
C THR A 148 -50.99 12.37 -26.29
N PRO A 149 -50.53 13.47 -26.93
CA PRO A 149 -49.39 13.31 -27.83
C PRO A 149 -48.28 14.35 -27.59
N GLY A 150 -47.08 14.13 -28.15
CA GLY A 150 -45.95 15.08 -28.07
C GLY A 150 -45.28 15.31 -29.43
N VAL A 151 -44.28 16.19 -29.48
CA VAL A 151 -43.30 16.35 -30.58
C VAL A 151 -42.03 17.04 -30.05
N LYS A 152 -40.91 16.94 -30.78
CA LYS A 152 -39.56 17.43 -30.42
C LYS A 152 -39.28 18.86 -30.98
N PRO A 153 -38.02 19.31 -31.19
CA PRO A 153 -37.23 20.03 -30.17
C PRO A 153 -36.68 21.39 -30.69
N TRP A 154 -36.83 22.48 -29.94
CA TRP A 154 -36.33 23.80 -30.38
C TRP A 154 -35.31 24.42 -29.42
N SER A 155 -34.42 25.21 -29.99
CA SER A 155 -33.22 25.79 -29.38
C SER A 155 -33.20 27.33 -29.47
N TYR A 156 -32.11 27.94 -29.01
CA TYR A 156 -31.71 29.35 -29.19
C TYR A 156 -32.31 30.42 -28.23
N SER A 157 -31.50 30.73 -27.22
CA SER A 157 -30.92 32.07 -27.00
C SER A 157 -31.64 33.19 -26.20
N THR A 158 -30.75 34.04 -25.68
CA THR A 158 -30.85 35.41 -25.12
C THR A 158 -31.85 36.34 -25.85
N ASP A 159 -32.43 37.38 -25.24
CA ASP A 159 -32.14 38.14 -23.99
C ASP A 159 -33.44 38.54 -23.25
N ASP A 160 -33.37 38.98 -21.98
CA ASP A 160 -33.55 40.41 -21.58
C ASP A 160 -33.35 40.64 -20.05
N LYS A 161 -33.50 41.90 -19.61
CA LYS A 161 -32.89 42.47 -18.40
C LYS A 161 -33.68 42.40 -17.10
N GLN A 162 -32.90 42.26 -16.03
CA GLN A 162 -33.01 42.92 -14.71
C GLN A 162 -34.42 43.26 -14.16
N ALA A 163 -34.82 42.50 -13.14
CA ALA A 163 -35.61 43.02 -12.02
C ALA A 163 -34.94 42.60 -10.71
N GLN A 164 -34.62 43.55 -9.82
CA GLN A 164 -34.04 43.27 -8.50
C GLN A 164 -35.11 43.32 -7.41
N ALA A 165 -35.16 42.28 -6.58
CA ALA A 165 -35.85 42.28 -5.29
C ALA A 165 -34.94 41.58 -4.26
N PRO A 166 -34.85 42.07 -3.01
CA PRO A 166 -33.86 41.58 -2.04
C PRO A 166 -34.29 40.28 -1.36
N VAL A 167 -33.41 39.28 -1.37
CA VAL A 167 -33.56 38.07 -0.54
C VAL A 167 -32.76 38.25 0.75
N THR A 168 -33.40 38.04 1.89
CA THR A 168 -32.80 38.28 3.22
C THR A 168 -31.74 37.22 3.54
N ALA A 169 -30.51 37.66 3.83
CA ALA A 169 -29.41 36.75 4.15
C ALA A 169 -29.47 36.28 5.62
N LEU A 170 -29.59 34.96 5.82
CA LEU A 170 -29.34 34.30 7.10
C LEU A 170 -28.53 33.01 6.87
N GLY A 171 -27.34 32.96 7.47
CA GLY A 171 -26.38 31.86 7.34
C GLY A 171 -25.01 32.36 6.86
N PRO A 172 -23.91 32.11 7.59
CA PRO A 172 -22.57 32.45 7.12
C PRO A 172 -22.22 31.54 5.94
N ALA A 173 -21.88 32.14 4.78
CA ALA A 173 -21.40 31.38 3.64
C ALA A 173 -20.09 30.66 4.01
N LEU A 174 -20.08 29.33 3.92
CA LEU A 174 -18.86 28.54 4.03
C LEU A 174 -17.91 28.99 2.92
N ALA A 175 -16.71 29.44 3.30
CA ALA A 175 -15.69 29.83 2.33
C ALA A 175 -15.39 28.65 1.38
N PRO A 176 -15.20 28.89 0.07
CA PRO A 176 -14.98 27.82 -0.89
C PRO A 176 -13.68 27.09 -0.53
N TYR A 177 -13.83 25.82 -0.14
CA TYR A 177 -12.72 24.92 0.18
C TYR A 177 -11.87 24.70 -1.07
N ARG A 178 -10.77 25.45 -1.20
CA ARG A 178 -9.76 25.18 -2.24
C ARG A 178 -9.21 23.78 -1.99
N PRO A 179 -9.17 22.89 -2.99
CA PRO A 179 -8.58 21.57 -2.82
C PRO A 179 -7.14 21.67 -2.30
N THR A 180 -6.89 21.11 -1.13
CA THR A 180 -5.57 20.61 -0.76
C THR A 180 -5.10 19.66 -1.87
N VAL A 181 -3.84 19.80 -2.29
CA VAL A 181 -3.11 18.99 -3.31
C VAL A 181 -3.91 17.82 -3.92
N VAL A 182 -4.17 17.88 -5.23
CA VAL A 182 -4.83 16.81 -5.98
C VAL A 182 -3.81 15.73 -6.35
N TYR A 183 -4.21 14.45 -6.32
CA TYR A 183 -3.33 13.29 -6.52
C TYR A 183 -3.83 12.31 -7.60
N TRP A 184 -4.62 12.81 -8.55
CA TRP A 184 -5.35 12.04 -9.56
C TRP A 184 -5.79 12.94 -10.73
N ASP A 185 -6.01 12.35 -11.90
CA ASP A 185 -6.73 12.96 -13.03
C ASP A 185 -7.92 12.07 -13.40
N LEU A 186 -9.12 12.53 -13.07
CA LEU A 186 -10.36 11.81 -13.35
C LEU A 186 -11.01 12.24 -14.67
N ASP A 187 -10.46 13.22 -15.39
CA ASP A 187 -11.02 13.70 -16.65
C ASP A 187 -10.50 12.89 -17.84
N VAL A 188 -9.25 12.40 -17.78
CA VAL A 188 -8.67 11.46 -18.77
C VAL A 188 -9.64 10.33 -19.13
N PRO A 189 -10.06 10.19 -20.41
CA PRO A 189 -10.92 9.10 -20.86
C PRO A 189 -10.12 7.80 -21.05
N THR A 190 -10.79 6.67 -20.89
CA THR A 190 -10.20 5.36 -21.19
C THR A 190 -9.93 5.19 -22.69
N ASN A 191 -8.76 4.65 -23.03
CA ASN A 191 -8.50 4.06 -24.35
C ASN A 191 -8.52 2.52 -24.33
N ALA A 192 -8.80 1.91 -23.18
CA ALA A 192 -8.92 0.46 -23.05
C ALA A 192 -10.23 -0.02 -23.69
N VAL A 193 -10.12 -0.93 -24.65
CA VAL A 193 -11.25 -1.56 -25.35
C VAL A 193 -11.34 -3.03 -24.94
N ILE A 194 -12.55 -3.50 -24.62
CA ILE A 194 -12.88 -4.89 -24.26
C ILE A 194 -13.97 -5.42 -25.19
N ARG A 195 -14.14 -6.74 -25.25
CA ARG A 195 -15.46 -7.29 -25.63
C ARG A 195 -16.47 -6.95 -24.53
N GLU A 196 -17.72 -6.73 -24.89
CA GLU A 196 -18.78 -6.53 -23.91
C GLU A 196 -18.91 -7.76 -22.99
N ARG A 197 -19.20 -7.55 -21.70
CA ARG A 197 -19.26 -8.61 -20.69
C ARG A 197 -20.64 -8.62 -20.03
N ALA A 198 -21.07 -9.79 -19.56
CA ALA A 198 -22.22 -9.87 -18.66
C ALA A 198 -21.94 -9.09 -17.36
N PRO A 199 -22.98 -8.64 -16.64
CA PRO A 199 -22.85 -8.28 -15.23
C PRO A 199 -22.28 -9.47 -14.43
N ALA A 200 -21.46 -9.19 -13.41
CA ALA A 200 -20.86 -10.20 -12.56
C ALA A 200 -21.81 -10.65 -11.45
N ASP A 201 -21.71 -11.92 -11.05
CA ASP A 201 -22.59 -12.58 -10.08
C ASP A 201 -22.24 -12.29 -8.60
N HIS A 202 -21.45 -11.25 -8.34
CA HIS A 202 -21.14 -10.85 -6.96
C HIS A 202 -22.35 -10.19 -6.29
N LEU A 203 -22.68 -10.65 -5.08
CA LEU A 203 -23.77 -10.09 -4.29
C LEU A 203 -23.45 -8.64 -3.84
N PRO A 204 -24.33 -7.66 -4.06
CA PRO A 204 -24.05 -6.25 -3.79
C PRO A 204 -23.71 -5.94 -2.32
N PRO A 205 -22.76 -5.03 -2.05
CA PRO A 205 -22.28 -4.74 -0.72
C PRO A 205 -23.36 -4.10 0.16
N HIS A 206 -23.38 -4.52 1.43
CA HIS A 206 -24.28 -4.02 2.46
C HIS A 206 -23.52 -3.89 3.80
N PRO A 207 -23.63 -2.77 4.55
CA PRO A 207 -22.83 -2.53 5.75
C PRO A 207 -22.88 -3.61 6.84
N GLU A 208 -23.99 -4.35 6.97
CA GLU A 208 -24.09 -5.46 7.93
C GLU A 208 -23.26 -6.67 7.53
N ILE A 209 -23.21 -6.98 6.24
CA ILE A 209 -22.43 -8.09 5.70
C ILE A 209 -20.95 -7.74 5.73
N GLU A 210 -20.60 -6.49 5.46
CA GLU A 210 -19.21 -6.02 5.57
C GLU A 210 -18.74 -5.96 7.04
N LEU A 211 -19.62 -5.61 7.98
CA LEU A 211 -19.33 -5.70 9.41
C LEU A 211 -19.13 -7.17 9.86
N GLN A 212 -19.95 -8.09 9.38
CA GLN A 212 -19.79 -9.52 9.66
C GLN A 212 -18.48 -10.06 9.06
N ARG A 213 -18.16 -9.70 7.80
CA ARG A 213 -16.90 -10.03 7.13
C ARG A 213 -15.71 -9.51 7.93
N ALA A 214 -15.73 -8.26 8.37
CA ALA A 214 -14.70 -7.67 9.23
C ALA A 214 -14.47 -8.50 10.50
N GLN A 215 -15.53 -8.78 11.26
CA GLN A 215 -15.46 -9.54 12.52
C GLN A 215 -14.95 -10.98 12.31
N LEU A 216 -15.26 -11.62 11.18
CA LEU A 216 -14.79 -12.96 10.85
C LEU A 216 -13.33 -12.96 10.37
N THR A 217 -12.91 -11.99 9.55
CA THR A 217 -11.51 -11.85 9.15
C THR A 217 -10.59 -11.53 10.34
N SER A 218 -11.02 -10.67 11.29
CA SER A 218 -10.26 -10.44 12.52
C SER A 218 -10.08 -11.73 13.34
N LYS A 219 -11.12 -12.57 13.42
CA LYS A 219 -11.02 -13.90 14.07
C LYS A 219 -10.15 -14.89 13.28
N LEU A 220 -10.09 -14.76 11.95
CA LEU A 220 -9.22 -15.59 11.12
C LEU A 220 -7.74 -15.20 11.30
N ARG A 221 -7.43 -13.89 11.41
CA ARG A 221 -6.10 -13.39 11.82
C ARG A 221 -5.74 -13.88 13.24
N GLN A 222 -6.67 -13.82 14.18
CA GLN A 222 -6.48 -14.36 15.54
C GLN A 222 -6.16 -15.86 15.52
N HIS A 223 -6.93 -16.69 14.79
CA HIS A 223 -6.65 -18.13 14.71
C HIS A 223 -5.31 -18.45 14.02
N TYR A 224 -4.82 -17.58 13.12
CA TYR A 224 -3.51 -17.74 12.50
C TYR A 224 -2.39 -17.48 13.52
N HIS A 225 -2.52 -16.41 14.30
CA HIS A 225 -1.65 -16.11 15.45
C HIS A 225 -1.66 -17.24 16.51
N GLU A 226 -2.83 -17.76 16.86
CA GLU A 226 -2.98 -18.90 17.77
C GLU A 226 -2.28 -20.16 17.22
N LEU A 227 -2.43 -20.46 15.92
CA LEU A 227 -1.83 -21.66 15.32
C LEU A 227 -0.30 -21.58 15.22
N CYS A 228 0.27 -20.46 14.78
CA CYS A 228 1.72 -20.26 14.73
C CYS A 228 2.34 -20.37 16.14
N HIS A 229 1.74 -19.71 17.12
CA HIS A 229 2.25 -19.68 18.49
C HIS A 229 2.10 -21.04 19.19
N GLN A 230 0.97 -21.76 19.00
CA GLN A 230 0.73 -23.05 19.66
C GLN A 230 1.51 -24.22 19.06
N ARG A 231 1.83 -24.18 17.75
CA ARG A 231 2.51 -25.30 17.07
C ARG A 231 4.02 -25.13 17.01
N GLU A 232 4.48 -23.98 16.53
CA GLU A 232 5.91 -23.73 16.29
C GLU A 232 6.55 -22.85 17.38
N GLY A 233 5.73 -22.11 18.13
CA GLY A 233 6.21 -21.17 19.15
C GLY A 233 6.71 -19.85 18.55
N ILE A 234 6.14 -19.45 17.40
CA ILE A 234 6.48 -18.22 16.67
C ILE A 234 5.26 -17.30 16.56
N GLU A 235 5.53 -16.01 16.39
CA GLU A 235 4.53 -15.05 15.93
C GLU A 235 4.33 -15.18 14.40
N PRO A 236 3.16 -14.82 13.84
CA PRO A 236 2.97 -14.82 12.40
C PRO A 236 3.99 -13.92 11.66
N PRO A 237 4.64 -14.42 10.59
CA PRO A 237 5.55 -13.61 9.79
C PRO A 237 4.85 -12.34 9.26
N ARG A 238 5.52 -11.19 9.32
CA ARG A 238 4.88 -9.89 9.05
C ARG A 238 4.33 -9.80 7.62
N GLU A 239 3.09 -9.32 7.47
CA GLU A 239 2.31 -9.29 6.22
C GLU A 239 1.92 -10.67 5.61
N SER A 240 2.34 -11.81 6.18
CA SER A 240 2.07 -13.14 5.58
C SER A 240 0.59 -13.46 5.38
N PHE A 241 -0.28 -13.00 6.29
CA PHE A 241 -1.74 -13.14 6.11
C PHE A 241 -2.27 -12.31 4.94
N ASN A 242 -1.68 -11.14 4.67
CA ASN A 242 -2.08 -10.26 3.57
C ASN A 242 -1.57 -10.78 2.23
N ARG A 243 -0.34 -11.28 2.17
CA ARG A 243 0.18 -12.00 0.99
C ARG A 243 -0.58 -13.30 0.73
N TRP A 244 -0.97 -14.04 1.76
CA TRP A 244 -1.87 -15.19 1.65
C TRP A 244 -3.22 -14.82 1.02
N LEU A 245 -3.87 -13.73 1.44
CA LEU A 245 -5.11 -13.27 0.79
C LEU A 245 -4.91 -12.97 -0.70
N LEU A 246 -3.81 -12.30 -1.08
CA LEU A 246 -3.48 -12.03 -2.49
C LEU A 246 -3.22 -13.31 -3.28
N GLU A 247 -2.32 -14.16 -2.80
CA GLU A 247 -1.89 -15.42 -3.45
C GLU A 247 -3.08 -16.37 -3.65
N ARG A 248 -3.91 -16.56 -2.61
CA ARG A 248 -5.10 -17.41 -2.73
C ARG A 248 -6.07 -16.87 -3.77
N LYS A 249 -6.25 -15.54 -3.88
CA LYS A 249 -7.15 -14.90 -4.86
C LYS A 249 -6.65 -14.96 -6.31
N VAL A 250 -5.43 -15.45 -6.57
CA VAL A 250 -4.98 -15.80 -7.94
C VAL A 250 -5.72 -17.04 -8.47
N LEU A 251 -6.09 -17.97 -7.59
CA LEU A 251 -6.57 -19.31 -7.95
C LEU A 251 -7.88 -19.75 -7.24
N ASP A 252 -8.44 -18.89 -6.38
CA ASP A 252 -9.71 -19.10 -5.70
C ASP A 252 -10.90 -18.95 -6.65
N LYS A 253 -11.73 -19.99 -6.74
CA LYS A 253 -13.00 -19.98 -7.50
C LYS A 253 -14.21 -19.61 -6.63
N GLY A 254 -13.99 -19.33 -5.34
CA GLY A 254 -15.02 -19.00 -4.37
C GLY A 254 -15.69 -17.65 -4.58
N SER A 255 -16.90 -17.51 -4.02
CA SER A 255 -17.79 -16.37 -4.31
C SER A 255 -17.63 -15.15 -3.38
N ASP A 256 -16.89 -15.25 -2.27
CA ASP A 256 -16.62 -14.08 -1.41
C ASP A 256 -15.52 -13.20 -2.04
N PRO A 257 -15.68 -11.86 -2.08
CA PRO A 257 -14.70 -10.98 -2.71
C PRO A 257 -13.37 -10.87 -1.95
N LEU A 258 -13.30 -11.24 -0.66
CA LEU A 258 -12.10 -11.08 0.17
C LEU A 258 -11.50 -12.42 0.61
N LEU A 259 -12.31 -13.29 1.22
CA LEU A 259 -11.82 -14.53 1.84
C LEU A 259 -11.78 -15.68 0.81
N PRO A 260 -10.73 -16.52 0.81
CA PRO A 260 -10.64 -17.67 -0.09
C PRO A 260 -11.55 -18.81 0.34
N SER A 261 -12.11 -19.54 -0.63
CA SER A 261 -13.03 -20.67 -0.34
C SER A 261 -13.06 -21.84 -1.34
N GLU A 262 -12.45 -21.75 -2.52
CA GLU A 262 -12.33 -22.85 -3.47
C GLU A 262 -10.95 -22.79 -4.17
N CYS A 263 -9.91 -23.18 -3.42
CA CYS A 263 -8.51 -23.12 -3.84
C CYS A 263 -7.96 -24.53 -4.07
N ASN A 264 -7.22 -24.72 -5.17
CA ASN A 264 -6.42 -25.91 -5.42
C ASN A 264 -5.00 -25.50 -5.87
N PRO A 265 -3.91 -25.85 -5.15
CA PRO A 265 -3.88 -26.66 -3.92
C PRO A 265 -4.49 -25.92 -2.71
N ILE A 266 -4.92 -26.68 -1.69
CA ILE A 266 -5.44 -26.13 -0.41
C ILE A 266 -4.35 -25.40 0.39
N ILE A 267 -3.14 -25.97 0.43
CA ILE A 267 -1.96 -25.38 1.06
C ILE A 267 -1.48 -24.20 0.21
N SER A 268 -1.10 -23.10 0.86
CA SER A 268 -0.59 -21.89 0.21
C SER A 268 0.94 -21.92 0.13
N PRO A 269 1.55 -21.81 -1.06
CA PRO A 269 2.99 -21.68 -1.21
C PRO A 269 3.56 -20.43 -0.53
N SER A 270 2.85 -19.30 -0.53
CA SER A 270 3.26 -18.07 0.20
C SER A 270 3.25 -18.31 1.71
N MET A 271 2.11 -18.66 2.30
CA MET A 271 2.03 -18.85 3.76
C MET A 271 2.97 -19.95 4.24
N PHE A 272 3.11 -21.05 3.49
CA PHE A 272 4.08 -22.10 3.82
C PHE A 272 5.51 -21.57 3.77
N ARG A 273 5.92 -20.93 2.66
CA ARG A 273 7.27 -20.37 2.48
C ARG A 273 7.64 -19.39 3.60
N GLU A 274 6.72 -18.52 3.97
CA GLU A 274 6.93 -17.49 4.98
C GLU A 274 6.95 -18.07 6.40
N VAL A 275 5.98 -18.91 6.78
CA VAL A 275 5.96 -19.55 8.10
C VAL A 275 7.18 -20.45 8.31
N MET A 276 7.62 -21.18 7.27
CA MET A 276 8.80 -22.06 7.36
C MET A 276 10.13 -21.31 7.57
N ASN A 277 10.23 -20.04 7.16
CA ASN A 277 11.46 -19.25 7.31
C ASN A 277 11.75 -18.86 8.77
N ASP A 278 10.71 -18.68 9.58
CA ASP A 278 10.81 -18.13 10.95
C ASP A 278 10.93 -19.22 12.04
N ILE A 279 10.90 -20.51 11.68
CA ILE A 279 10.75 -21.61 12.66
C ILE A 279 12.06 -21.97 13.38
N PRO A 280 12.06 -21.99 14.74
CA PRO A 280 13.18 -22.47 15.53
C PRO A 280 13.27 -24.00 15.54
N ILE A 281 14.49 -24.53 15.48
CA ILE A 281 14.74 -25.98 15.37
C ILE A 281 14.36 -26.72 16.66
N ARG A 282 13.22 -27.42 16.69
CA ARG A 282 12.77 -28.15 17.89
C ARG A 282 12.65 -29.68 17.78
N ASN A 283 12.13 -30.25 16.69
CA ASN A 283 11.69 -31.67 16.65
C ASN A 283 12.48 -32.61 15.72
N ALA A 284 13.78 -32.36 15.48
CA ALA A 284 14.56 -33.10 14.49
C ALA A 284 14.65 -34.63 14.68
N THR A 285 14.54 -35.37 13.57
CA THR A 285 14.79 -36.83 13.51
C THR A 285 16.20 -37.18 14.00
N PRO A 286 16.51 -38.41 14.44
CA PRO A 286 17.81 -38.72 15.05
C PRO A 286 19.02 -38.34 14.21
N ASP A 287 18.95 -38.47 12.88
CA ASP A 287 20.06 -38.13 11.98
C ASP A 287 20.09 -36.65 11.58
N SER A 288 18.93 -36.05 11.29
CA SER A 288 18.82 -34.58 11.13
C SER A 288 19.32 -33.84 12.38
N ARG A 289 19.04 -34.39 13.56
CA ARG A 289 19.50 -33.90 14.86
C ARG A 289 21.01 -34.03 15.02
N LYS A 290 21.66 -35.09 14.51
CA LYS A 290 23.13 -35.20 14.47
C LYS A 290 23.73 -34.14 13.57
N VAL A 291 23.23 -34.00 12.33
CA VAL A 291 23.76 -33.04 11.34
C VAL A 291 23.62 -31.60 11.85
N VAL A 292 22.41 -31.20 12.29
CA VAL A 292 22.18 -29.87 12.85
C VAL A 292 23.02 -29.64 14.10
N LYS A 293 23.04 -30.60 15.05
CA LYS A 293 23.84 -30.46 16.28
C LYS A 293 25.32 -30.27 15.97
N TRP A 294 25.89 -31.07 15.05
CA TRP A 294 27.30 -30.97 14.69
C TRP A 294 27.63 -29.60 14.06
N ASN A 295 26.83 -29.12 13.12
CA ASN A 295 27.04 -27.80 12.50
C ASN A 295 26.88 -26.65 13.52
N VAL A 296 25.92 -26.75 14.44
CA VAL A 296 25.74 -25.76 15.52
C VAL A 296 26.90 -25.81 16.52
N GLU A 297 27.38 -26.99 16.91
CA GLU A 297 28.56 -27.14 17.78
C GLU A 297 29.84 -26.63 17.09
N ASP A 298 30.02 -26.87 15.79
CA ASP A 298 31.16 -26.35 15.02
C ASP A 298 31.12 -24.81 14.87
N THR A 299 29.96 -24.23 14.59
CA THR A 299 29.79 -22.76 14.58
C THR A 299 30.05 -22.17 15.97
N ILE A 300 29.49 -22.73 17.05
CA ILE A 300 29.73 -22.27 18.42
C ILE A 300 31.21 -22.42 18.81
N ASN A 301 31.88 -23.48 18.37
CA ASN A 301 33.31 -23.69 18.65
C ASN A 301 34.22 -22.79 17.80
N TRP A 302 33.78 -22.34 16.63
CA TRP A 302 34.44 -21.28 15.85
C TRP A 302 34.28 -19.91 16.54
N LEU A 303 33.05 -19.53 16.92
CA LEU A 303 32.75 -18.29 17.66
C LEU A 303 33.51 -18.15 18.99
N ARG A 304 33.91 -19.26 19.62
CA ARG A 304 34.71 -19.30 20.87
C ARG A 304 36.22 -19.20 20.65
N LYS A 305 36.69 -19.37 19.42
CA LYS A 305 38.13 -19.39 19.06
C LYS A 305 38.52 -18.11 18.34
N ASP A 306 37.78 -17.78 17.28
CA ASP A 306 38.10 -16.64 16.44
C ASP A 306 37.50 -15.36 17.01
N HIS A 307 38.38 -14.53 17.58
CA HIS A 307 38.05 -13.21 18.10
C HIS A 307 38.38 -12.09 17.09
N SER A 308 38.74 -12.47 15.86
CA SER A 308 39.24 -11.62 14.78
C SER A 308 38.36 -11.67 13.51
N ALA A 309 37.38 -12.57 13.46
CA ALA A 309 36.44 -12.73 12.36
C ALA A 309 35.76 -11.40 11.95
N SER A 310 35.74 -11.15 10.64
CA SER A 310 35.08 -10.00 10.02
C SER A 310 33.56 -10.16 9.98
N LYS A 311 32.84 -9.07 9.65
CA LYS A 311 31.38 -9.12 9.41
C LYS A 311 31.05 -10.13 8.31
N GLU A 312 31.89 -10.18 7.29
CA GLU A 312 31.78 -11.04 6.12
C GLU A 312 31.95 -12.51 6.52
N ASP A 313 32.93 -12.84 7.38
CA ASP A 313 33.09 -14.19 7.94
C ASP A 313 31.83 -14.65 8.72
N TYR A 314 31.21 -13.77 9.51
CA TYR A 314 29.96 -14.09 10.21
C TYR A 314 28.78 -14.33 9.25
N MET A 315 28.71 -13.58 8.15
CA MET A 315 27.67 -13.74 7.12
C MET A 315 27.85 -15.07 6.36
N ASP A 316 29.06 -15.36 5.89
CA ASP A 316 29.40 -16.63 5.22
C ASP A 316 29.15 -17.84 6.13
N ARG A 317 29.50 -17.72 7.43
CA ARG A 317 29.23 -18.76 8.43
C ARG A 317 27.74 -18.95 8.70
N LEU A 318 26.95 -17.87 8.70
CA LEU A 318 25.50 -17.92 8.84
C LEU A 318 24.83 -18.54 7.60
N GLU A 319 25.26 -18.18 6.39
CA GLU A 319 24.76 -18.81 5.16
C GLU A 319 25.14 -20.29 5.09
N HIS A 320 26.39 -20.64 5.43
CA HIS A 320 26.81 -22.03 5.53
C HIS A 320 25.95 -22.81 6.53
N LEU A 321 25.71 -22.26 7.73
CA LEU A 321 24.86 -22.89 8.74
C LEU A 321 23.41 -23.04 8.26
N ARG A 322 22.84 -22.02 7.60
CA ARG A 322 21.52 -22.09 6.95
C ARG A 322 21.47 -23.16 5.86
N LYS A 323 22.51 -23.29 5.04
CA LYS A 323 22.61 -24.25 3.93
C LYS A 323 22.73 -25.70 4.42
N GLN A 324 23.51 -25.94 5.47
CA GLN A 324 23.67 -27.28 6.07
C GLN A 324 22.47 -27.69 6.92
N CYS A 325 21.91 -26.77 7.72
CA CYS A 325 20.80 -27.11 8.63
C CYS A 325 19.43 -27.01 7.96
N GLY A 326 19.22 -26.05 7.05
CA GLY A 326 17.91 -25.67 6.50
C GLY A 326 17.03 -26.84 6.04
N PRO A 327 17.51 -27.75 5.16
CA PRO A 327 16.73 -28.91 4.73
C PRO A 327 16.31 -29.84 5.89
N HIS A 328 17.16 -29.98 6.90
CA HIS A 328 16.91 -30.78 8.10
C HIS A 328 15.95 -30.11 9.10
N VAL A 329 15.81 -28.78 9.07
CA VAL A 329 14.77 -28.04 9.80
C VAL A 329 13.44 -28.12 9.03
N ALA A 330 13.49 -27.89 7.71
CA ALA A 330 12.31 -27.86 6.88
C ALA A 330 11.57 -29.21 6.85
N ALA A 331 12.30 -30.33 6.78
CA ALA A 331 11.72 -31.67 6.82
C ALA A 331 11.04 -32.04 8.16
N VAL A 332 11.16 -31.20 9.20
CA VAL A 332 10.64 -31.45 10.55
C VAL A 332 9.37 -30.63 10.83
N ALA A 333 9.37 -29.37 10.40
CA ALA A 333 8.22 -28.48 10.61
C ALA A 333 7.12 -28.66 9.54
N LYS A 334 7.49 -29.19 8.36
CA LYS A 334 6.62 -29.29 7.17
C LYS A 334 5.17 -29.68 7.50
N ASP A 335 4.94 -30.87 8.03
CA ASP A 335 3.59 -31.42 8.25
C ASP A 335 2.75 -30.56 9.21
N SER A 336 3.41 -29.92 10.18
CA SER A 336 2.78 -29.02 11.13
C SER A 336 2.31 -27.72 10.46
N VAL A 337 3.17 -27.13 9.61
CA VAL A 337 2.91 -25.89 8.86
C VAL A 337 1.93 -26.10 7.70
N GLU A 338 2.04 -27.20 6.95
CA GLU A 338 0.99 -27.62 6.01
C GLU A 338 -0.36 -27.74 6.74
N GLY A 339 -0.33 -28.22 7.98
CA GLY A 339 -1.48 -28.23 8.89
C GLY A 339 -1.94 -26.85 9.38
N ILE A 340 -1.08 -25.83 9.46
CA ILE A 340 -1.48 -24.43 9.73
C ILE A 340 -2.21 -23.87 8.51
N CYS A 341 -1.58 -23.92 7.33
CA CYS A 341 -2.15 -23.42 6.08
C CYS A 341 -3.50 -24.07 5.78
N THR A 342 -3.57 -25.39 5.90
CA THR A 342 -4.80 -26.18 5.70
C THR A 342 -5.88 -25.80 6.72
N LYS A 343 -5.53 -25.60 8.00
CA LYS A 343 -6.51 -25.24 9.02
C LYS A 343 -7.04 -23.82 8.83
N ILE A 344 -6.21 -22.86 8.43
CA ILE A 344 -6.64 -21.48 8.13
C ILE A 344 -7.53 -21.43 6.89
N TYR A 345 -7.19 -22.14 5.82
CA TYR A 345 -8.09 -22.27 4.66
C TYR A 345 -9.45 -22.92 5.03
N HIS A 346 -9.46 -23.93 5.90
CA HIS A 346 -10.72 -24.54 6.35
C HIS A 346 -11.56 -23.67 7.28
N ILE A 347 -10.95 -22.81 8.10
CA ILE A 347 -11.71 -21.80 8.87
C ILE A 347 -12.24 -20.70 7.92
N SER A 348 -11.45 -20.31 6.91
CA SER A 348 -11.86 -19.35 5.87
C SER A 348 -13.10 -19.82 5.10
N THR A 349 -13.11 -21.07 4.61
CA THR A 349 -14.28 -21.67 3.95
C THR A 349 -15.52 -21.70 4.83
N ASP A 350 -15.38 -22.06 6.11
CA ASP A 350 -16.49 -22.02 7.08
C ASP A 350 -17.00 -20.59 7.33
N TYR A 351 -16.12 -19.59 7.31
CA TYR A 351 -16.49 -18.18 7.47
C TYR A 351 -17.18 -17.61 6.21
N VAL A 352 -16.67 -17.91 5.01
CA VAL A 352 -17.32 -17.57 3.74
C VAL A 352 -18.74 -18.14 3.68
N ARG A 353 -18.92 -19.41 4.04
CA ARG A 353 -20.25 -20.05 4.05
C ARG A 353 -21.25 -19.31 4.94
N ARG A 354 -20.81 -18.82 6.10
CA ARG A 354 -21.63 -18.04 7.04
C ARG A 354 -21.94 -16.63 6.52
N ILE A 355 -20.99 -15.97 5.87
CA ILE A 355 -21.18 -14.66 5.23
C ILE A 355 -22.21 -14.79 4.10
N LEU A 356 -22.04 -15.78 3.21
CA LEU A 356 -22.95 -16.05 2.11
C LEU A 356 -24.38 -16.36 2.59
N GLN A 357 -24.54 -17.25 3.58
CA GLN A 357 -25.84 -17.56 4.17
C GLN A 357 -26.54 -16.32 4.77
N THR A 358 -25.78 -15.45 5.44
CA THR A 358 -26.32 -14.20 6.02
C THR A 358 -26.70 -13.21 4.93
N HIS A 359 -25.92 -13.13 3.85
CA HIS A 359 -26.19 -12.24 2.73
C HIS A 359 -27.41 -12.69 1.91
N GLN A 360 -27.53 -13.98 1.61
CA GLN A 360 -28.70 -14.56 0.93
C GLN A 360 -29.98 -14.39 1.75
N ALA A 361 -29.92 -14.52 3.08
CA ALA A 361 -31.05 -14.22 3.95
C ALA A 361 -31.46 -12.74 3.84
N LEU A 362 -30.50 -11.81 3.89
CA LEU A 362 -30.75 -10.37 3.78
C LEU A 362 -31.37 -9.98 2.43
N LEU A 363 -30.87 -10.53 1.32
CA LEU A 363 -31.44 -10.29 -0.01
C LEU A 363 -32.87 -10.83 -0.11
N LYS A 364 -33.11 -12.05 0.40
CA LYS A 364 -34.44 -12.66 0.46
C LYS A 364 -35.44 -11.85 1.29
N ASP A 365 -35.03 -11.35 2.46
CA ASP A 365 -35.85 -10.48 3.30
C ASP A 365 -36.15 -9.12 2.62
N CYS A 366 -35.26 -8.65 1.74
CA CYS A 366 -35.49 -7.52 0.85
C CYS A 366 -36.38 -7.84 -0.37
N ASN A 367 -36.86 -9.07 -0.53
CA ASN A 367 -37.54 -9.60 -1.73
C ASN A 367 -36.69 -9.56 -3.01
N ILE A 368 -35.36 -9.68 -2.87
CA ILE A 368 -34.41 -9.79 -3.98
C ILE A 368 -34.03 -11.26 -4.13
N THR A 369 -34.28 -11.81 -5.32
CA THR A 369 -34.00 -13.21 -5.68
C THR A 369 -32.96 -13.29 -6.78
N ASP A 370 -32.00 -14.21 -6.64
CA ASP A 370 -31.13 -14.62 -7.74
C ASP A 370 -31.99 -15.22 -8.86
N GLY A 371 -32.08 -14.53 -10.01
CA GLY A 371 -33.02 -14.93 -11.07
C GLY A 371 -33.42 -13.86 -12.10
N ALA A 372 -32.64 -12.79 -12.28
CA ALA A 372 -32.73 -12.03 -13.51
C ALA A 372 -32.11 -12.86 -14.64
N GLU A 373 -32.80 -13.02 -15.78
CA GLU A 373 -32.19 -13.65 -16.96
C GLU A 373 -30.96 -12.83 -17.37
N ALA A 374 -29.81 -13.50 -17.54
CA ALA A 374 -28.59 -12.83 -17.95
C ALA A 374 -28.82 -12.15 -19.31
N PRO A 375 -28.65 -10.81 -19.43
CA PRO A 375 -28.96 -10.10 -20.66
C PRO A 375 -28.04 -10.59 -21.79
N GLU A 376 -28.62 -10.85 -22.96
CA GLU A 376 -27.89 -11.38 -24.12
C GLU A 376 -26.73 -10.45 -24.51
N VAL A 377 -25.50 -10.90 -24.22
CA VAL A 377 -24.28 -10.12 -24.45
C VAL A 377 -23.96 -10.13 -25.94
N GLN A 378 -23.94 -8.95 -26.56
CA GLN A 378 -23.54 -8.82 -27.96
C GLN A 378 -22.02 -9.00 -28.07
N ASP A 379 -21.55 -9.84 -29.01
CA ASP A 379 -20.11 -9.93 -29.29
C ASP A 379 -19.63 -8.70 -30.06
N ARG A 380 -19.40 -7.62 -29.32
CA ARG A 380 -18.95 -6.32 -29.83
C ARG A 380 -17.83 -5.75 -28.97
N LEU A 381 -16.91 -5.04 -29.61
CA LEU A 381 -15.86 -4.29 -28.93
C LEU A 381 -16.41 -2.94 -28.45
N VAL A 382 -16.11 -2.59 -27.21
CA VAL A 382 -16.57 -1.37 -26.52
C VAL A 382 -15.45 -0.81 -25.63
N TYR A 383 -15.43 0.51 -25.44
CA TYR A 383 -14.59 1.11 -24.41
C TYR A 383 -14.97 0.57 -23.02
N CYS A 384 -13.97 0.28 -22.19
CA CYS A 384 -14.22 -0.41 -20.93
C CYS A 384 -15.06 0.43 -19.95
N TYR A 385 -16.00 -0.21 -19.29
CA TYR A 385 -16.88 0.39 -18.27
C TYR A 385 -16.67 -0.30 -16.91
N PRO A 386 -17.00 0.36 -15.78
CA PRO A 386 -16.88 -0.23 -14.46
C PRO A 386 -17.75 -1.49 -14.33
N VAL A 387 -17.27 -2.49 -13.58
CA VAL A 387 -17.98 -3.77 -13.41
C VAL A 387 -19.41 -3.52 -12.87
N ARG A 388 -20.36 -4.29 -13.42
CA ARG A 388 -21.79 -4.25 -13.08
C ARG A 388 -22.14 -5.52 -12.33
N LEU A 389 -23.11 -5.46 -11.43
CA LEU A 389 -23.60 -6.62 -10.68
C LEU A 389 -24.93 -7.09 -11.26
N ALA A 390 -25.12 -8.40 -11.38
CA ALA A 390 -26.37 -8.98 -11.90
C ALA A 390 -27.54 -8.80 -10.91
N VAL A 391 -27.26 -8.93 -9.62
CA VAL A 391 -28.23 -8.81 -8.54
C VAL A 391 -28.46 -7.33 -8.18
N PRO A 392 -29.72 -6.84 -8.07
CA PRO A 392 -30.02 -5.49 -7.62
C PRO A 392 -29.51 -5.21 -6.20
N SER A 393 -29.01 -4.00 -5.95
CA SER A 393 -28.58 -3.61 -4.60
C SER A 393 -29.75 -3.48 -3.62
N PRO A 394 -29.68 -4.08 -2.41
CA PRO A 394 -30.72 -3.95 -1.41
C PRO A 394 -30.86 -2.51 -0.89
N PRO A 395 -32.02 -2.15 -0.29
CA PRO A 395 -32.20 -0.89 0.44
C PRO A 395 -31.07 -0.70 1.45
N GLN A 396 -30.37 0.44 1.37
CA GLN A 396 -29.20 0.68 2.19
C GLN A 396 -29.56 1.24 3.56
N PRO A 397 -28.85 0.86 4.63
CA PRO A 397 -29.12 1.34 5.97
C PRO A 397 -28.47 2.70 6.15
N ARG A 398 -29.03 3.53 7.04
CA ARG A 398 -28.48 4.86 7.32
C ARG A 398 -27.07 4.74 7.92
N VAL A 399 -26.11 5.35 7.23
CA VAL A 399 -24.78 5.66 7.74
C VAL A 399 -24.76 7.14 8.16
N GLU A 400 -24.17 7.43 9.31
CA GLU A 400 -23.97 8.79 9.80
C GLU A 400 -22.64 9.33 9.24
N LEU A 401 -22.62 10.59 8.81
CA LEU A 401 -21.42 11.30 8.39
C LEU A 401 -21.25 12.55 9.23
N HIS A 402 -20.07 12.73 9.83
CA HIS A 402 -19.62 14.00 10.39
C HIS A 402 -18.18 14.30 9.95
N PHE A 403 -17.75 15.56 10.08
CA PHE A 403 -16.38 15.97 9.74
C PHE A 403 -15.64 16.41 11.00
N GLU A 404 -14.44 15.87 11.19
CA GLU A 404 -13.48 16.27 12.22
C GLU A 404 -12.31 16.96 11.51
N ASN A 405 -12.33 18.30 11.47
CA ASN A 405 -11.42 19.10 10.64
C ASN A 405 -11.46 18.65 9.16
N ASP A 406 -10.33 18.19 8.62
CA ASP A 406 -10.20 17.65 7.26
C ASP A 406 -10.43 16.14 7.16
N ILE A 407 -11.06 15.50 8.16
CA ILE A 407 -11.34 14.06 8.15
C ILE A 407 -12.85 13.81 8.12
N ALA A 408 -13.32 13.14 7.07
CA ALA A 408 -14.67 12.59 7.01
C ALA A 408 -14.74 11.33 7.89
N CYS A 409 -15.70 11.30 8.82
CA CYS A 409 -15.92 10.21 9.74
C CYS A 409 -17.30 9.60 9.46
N LEU A 410 -17.33 8.34 9.00
CA LEU A 410 -18.57 7.63 8.69
C LEU A 410 -18.85 6.58 9.76
N ARG A 411 -20.05 6.55 10.34
CA ARG A 411 -20.45 5.63 11.41
C ARG A 411 -21.64 4.77 11.03
N PHE A 412 -21.54 3.47 11.29
CA PHE A 412 -22.61 2.49 11.16
C PHE A 412 -22.65 1.56 12.38
N LYS A 413 -23.80 1.43 13.06
CA LYS A 413 -23.97 0.59 14.27
C LYS A 413 -22.85 0.76 15.32
N GLY A 414 -22.39 2.00 15.53
CA GLY A 414 -21.29 2.35 16.43
C GLY A 414 -19.91 2.35 15.77
N GLU A 415 -19.64 1.40 14.88
CA GLU A 415 -18.39 1.25 14.12
C GLU A 415 -18.11 2.45 13.22
N MET A 416 -16.89 2.99 13.33
CA MET A 416 -16.47 4.19 12.61
C MET A 416 -15.35 3.88 11.63
N VAL A 417 -15.42 4.48 10.45
CA VAL A 417 -14.32 4.57 9.48
C VAL A 417 -13.97 6.04 9.24
N LYS A 418 -12.72 6.30 8.85
CA LYS A 418 -12.21 7.66 8.62
C LYS A 418 -11.48 7.74 7.27
N ILE A 419 -11.59 8.89 6.61
CA ILE A 419 -10.92 9.19 5.35
C ILE A 419 -10.65 10.70 5.25
N ASN A 420 -9.52 11.10 4.67
CA ASN A 420 -9.20 12.50 4.39
C ASN A 420 -10.27 13.12 3.47
N ARG A 421 -10.71 14.35 3.76
CA ARG A 421 -11.82 15.04 3.07
C ARG A 421 -11.60 15.15 1.57
N ASN A 422 -10.37 15.41 1.14
CA ASN A 422 -10.00 15.43 -0.29
C ASN A 422 -10.28 14.07 -0.98
N TYR A 423 -10.01 12.96 -0.30
CA TYR A 423 -10.29 11.61 -0.79
C TYR A 423 -11.76 11.23 -0.66
N PHE A 424 -12.51 11.75 0.32
CA PHE A 424 -13.97 11.67 0.33
C PHE A 424 -14.58 12.32 -0.93
N ASN A 425 -14.14 13.53 -1.26
CA ASN A 425 -14.55 14.24 -2.47
C ASN A 425 -14.14 13.46 -3.75
N LYS A 426 -12.96 12.83 -3.78
CA LYS A 426 -12.53 11.93 -4.87
C LYS A 426 -13.52 10.77 -5.06
N LEU A 427 -13.94 10.13 -3.98
CA LEU A 427 -14.92 9.03 -4.03
C LEU A 427 -16.28 9.52 -4.53
N GLU A 428 -16.72 10.74 -4.19
CA GLU A 428 -17.94 11.34 -4.72
C GLU A 428 -17.87 11.55 -6.24
N LEU A 429 -16.74 12.05 -6.76
CA LEU A 429 -16.49 12.19 -8.20
C LEU A 429 -16.43 10.83 -8.92
N LEU A 430 -15.66 9.88 -8.38
CA LEU A 430 -15.57 8.52 -8.92
C LEU A 430 -16.94 7.83 -8.96
N TYR A 431 -17.75 8.00 -7.92
CA TYR A 431 -19.12 7.50 -7.85
C TYR A 431 -20.01 8.16 -8.90
N ARG A 432 -19.93 9.48 -9.05
CA ARG A 432 -20.67 10.25 -10.08
C ARG A 432 -20.35 9.80 -11.51
N PHE A 433 -19.11 9.39 -11.79
CA PHE A 433 -18.72 8.89 -13.11
C PHE A 433 -19.05 7.40 -13.32
N SER A 434 -19.18 6.61 -12.25
CA SER A 434 -19.15 5.14 -12.34
C SER A 434 -20.45 4.46 -11.96
N CYS A 435 -21.15 4.98 -10.95
CA CYS A 435 -22.40 4.43 -10.44
C CYS A 435 -23.59 4.79 -11.36
N ILE A 436 -24.44 3.81 -11.67
CA ILE A 436 -25.61 3.98 -12.55
C ILE A 436 -26.94 3.60 -11.88
N ASP A 437 -26.92 3.01 -10.69
CA ASP A 437 -28.12 2.55 -9.97
C ASP A 437 -28.52 3.44 -8.77
N ASP A 438 -27.88 4.62 -8.64
CA ASP A 438 -28.06 5.56 -7.52
C ASP A 438 -27.91 7.02 -7.98
N SER A 439 -28.80 7.46 -8.86
CA SER A 439 -28.78 8.83 -9.44
C SER A 439 -28.98 9.96 -8.43
N ARG A 440 -29.34 9.64 -7.19
CA ARG A 440 -29.60 10.57 -6.09
C ARG A 440 -28.61 10.46 -4.92
N PHE A 441 -27.61 9.58 -5.01
CA PHE A 441 -26.60 9.36 -3.97
C PHE A 441 -27.22 8.84 -2.64
N GLU A 442 -28.39 8.21 -2.71
CA GLU A 442 -29.12 7.62 -1.57
C GLU A 442 -28.37 6.41 -0.97
N LYS A 443 -27.55 5.72 -1.78
CA LYS A 443 -26.71 4.56 -1.39
C LYS A 443 -25.24 4.94 -1.13
N PHE A 444 -24.84 6.17 -1.47
CA PHE A 444 -23.42 6.60 -1.50
C PHE A 444 -22.69 6.40 -0.18
N LEU A 445 -23.20 6.94 0.94
CA LEU A 445 -22.52 6.86 2.24
C LEU A 445 -22.36 5.41 2.73
N SER A 446 -23.35 4.56 2.47
CA SER A 446 -23.34 3.15 2.86
C SER A 446 -22.32 2.35 2.05
N ARG A 447 -22.17 2.66 0.75
CA ARG A 447 -21.10 2.12 -0.10
C ARG A 447 -19.72 2.67 0.30
N VAL A 448 -19.56 3.97 0.56
CA VAL A 448 -18.27 4.53 1.06
C VAL A 448 -17.85 3.90 2.39
N TRP A 449 -18.79 3.64 3.30
CA TRP A 449 -18.50 2.91 4.55
C TRP A 449 -18.03 1.48 4.27
N CYS A 450 -18.71 0.74 3.39
CA CYS A 450 -18.30 -0.61 2.99
C CYS A 450 -16.92 -0.62 2.34
N LEU A 451 -16.63 0.35 1.45
CA LEU A 451 -15.35 0.49 0.76
C LEU A 451 -14.20 0.68 1.76
N ILE A 452 -14.30 1.67 2.66
CA ILE A 452 -13.23 1.94 3.62
C ILE A 452 -13.09 0.76 4.60
N LYS A 453 -14.20 0.15 5.03
CA LYS A 453 -14.15 -1.04 5.90
C LYS A 453 -13.50 -2.24 5.19
N ARG A 454 -13.79 -2.49 3.91
CA ARG A 454 -13.16 -3.55 3.11
C ARG A 454 -11.64 -3.40 3.06
N TYR A 455 -11.14 -2.20 2.72
CA TYR A 455 -9.70 -1.96 2.65
C TYR A 455 -9.04 -1.97 4.04
N GLN A 456 -9.70 -1.47 5.10
CA GLN A 456 -9.24 -1.69 6.47
C GLN A 456 -9.10 -3.19 6.80
N VAL A 457 -10.06 -4.03 6.44
CA VAL A 457 -10.03 -5.47 6.75
C VAL A 457 -8.98 -6.23 5.92
N MET A 458 -8.76 -5.81 4.66
CA MET A 458 -7.71 -6.34 3.80
C MET A 458 -6.31 -6.03 4.36
N PHE A 459 -6.05 -4.79 4.75
CA PHE A 459 -4.75 -4.38 5.30
C PHE A 459 -4.54 -4.88 6.74
N GLY A 460 -5.60 -4.88 7.56
CA GLY A 460 -5.58 -5.36 8.94
C GLY A 460 -5.80 -4.24 9.97
N SER A 461 -5.18 -4.37 11.14
CA SER A 461 -5.39 -3.44 12.27
C SER A 461 -4.13 -3.19 13.11
N GLY A 462 -3.01 -3.85 12.77
CA GLY A 462 -1.69 -3.54 13.32
C GLY A 462 -1.17 -2.19 12.83
N ILE A 463 -0.26 -1.60 13.61
CA ILE A 463 0.41 -0.35 13.23
C ILE A 463 1.27 -0.62 12.00
N ASN A 464 0.99 0.10 10.91
CA ASN A 464 1.61 -0.07 9.60
C ASN A 464 1.38 -1.46 8.94
N GLU A 465 0.31 -2.19 9.32
CA GLU A 465 -0.12 -3.40 8.61
C GLU A 465 -0.67 -3.02 7.22
N GLY A 466 -0.36 -3.79 6.18
CA GLY A 466 -0.76 -3.55 4.79
C GLY A 466 -0.03 -2.39 4.08
N MET A 467 0.63 -1.49 4.80
CA MET A 467 1.38 -0.34 4.24
C MET A 467 2.45 -0.74 3.23
N GLY A 468 3.04 -1.94 3.40
CA GLY A 468 4.10 -2.47 2.54
C GLY A 468 3.63 -3.30 1.35
N LEU A 469 2.32 -3.41 1.09
CA LEU A 469 1.80 -4.26 0.01
C LEU A 469 1.93 -3.60 -1.37
N GLN A 470 1.68 -2.30 -1.47
CA GLN A 470 1.83 -1.49 -2.69
C GLN A 470 1.93 0.01 -2.36
N GLY A 471 2.80 0.73 -3.07
CA GLY A 471 2.80 2.20 -3.16
C GLY A 471 2.35 2.65 -4.54
N ALA A 472 1.76 3.83 -4.67
CA ALA A 472 1.34 4.37 -5.99
C ALA A 472 2.45 5.24 -6.62
N LEU A 473 2.54 5.31 -7.95
CA LEU A 473 3.56 6.16 -8.60
C LEU A 473 3.30 7.66 -8.34
N PRO A 474 4.34 8.52 -8.33
CA PRO A 474 4.19 9.97 -8.20
C PRO A 474 3.28 10.58 -9.28
N VAL A 475 2.64 11.71 -8.96
CA VAL A 475 1.75 12.42 -9.90
C VAL A 475 2.44 12.78 -11.22
N PRO A 476 3.66 13.37 -11.26
CA PRO A 476 4.35 13.67 -12.52
C PRO A 476 4.67 12.43 -13.37
N VAL A 477 4.84 11.27 -12.75
CA VAL A 477 5.11 10.01 -13.45
C VAL A 477 3.85 9.53 -14.18
N PHE A 478 2.68 9.64 -13.55
CA PHE A 478 1.40 9.39 -14.23
C PHE A 478 1.11 10.40 -15.34
N GLU A 479 1.40 11.68 -15.13
CA GLU A 479 1.30 12.73 -16.16
C GLU A 479 2.19 12.40 -17.37
N ALA A 480 3.44 11.99 -17.14
CA ALA A 480 4.37 11.60 -18.20
C ALA A 480 3.93 10.30 -18.92
N LEU A 481 3.46 9.28 -18.18
CA LEU A 481 2.92 8.05 -18.75
C LEU A 481 1.71 8.31 -19.66
N HIS A 482 0.81 9.20 -19.25
CA HIS A 482 -0.32 9.63 -20.09
C HIS A 482 0.15 10.39 -21.33
N LYS A 483 0.97 11.44 -21.14
CA LYS A 483 1.45 12.33 -22.20
C LYS A 483 2.28 11.62 -23.27
N GLN A 484 3.21 10.75 -22.86
CA GLN A 484 4.23 10.17 -23.74
C GLN A 484 3.82 8.80 -24.30
N PHE A 485 3.12 7.99 -23.49
CA PHE A 485 2.77 6.60 -23.82
C PHE A 485 1.25 6.36 -23.92
N GLY A 486 0.44 7.42 -23.83
CA GLY A 486 -1.01 7.33 -23.94
C GLY A 486 -1.66 6.49 -22.83
N VAL A 487 -0.97 6.24 -21.71
CA VAL A 487 -1.52 5.44 -20.61
C VAL A 487 -2.81 6.09 -20.11
N SER A 488 -3.86 5.30 -19.92
CA SER A 488 -5.16 5.81 -19.43
C SER A 488 -5.77 4.99 -18.31
N PHE A 489 -5.07 3.95 -17.84
CA PHE A 489 -5.63 2.89 -17.01
C PHE A 489 -4.54 2.25 -16.13
N GLU A 490 -4.87 1.98 -14.87
CA GLU A 490 -4.00 1.26 -13.91
C GLU A 490 -4.46 -0.21 -13.76
N CYS A 491 -3.58 -1.17 -14.00
CA CYS A 491 -3.87 -2.60 -13.85
C CYS A 491 -4.03 -3.03 -12.38
N PHE A 492 -3.42 -2.31 -11.43
CA PHE A 492 -3.45 -2.65 -10.01
C PHE A 492 -3.66 -1.42 -9.15
N ALA A 493 -4.92 -1.11 -8.85
CA ALA A 493 -5.28 0.02 -8.00
C ALA A 493 -6.50 -0.27 -7.12
N SER A 494 -7.05 0.79 -6.55
CA SER A 494 -8.24 0.86 -5.72
C SER A 494 -8.87 2.24 -5.89
N PRO A 495 -10.16 2.44 -5.57
CA PRO A 495 -10.76 3.78 -5.56
C PRO A 495 -10.00 4.80 -4.69
N LEU A 496 -9.33 4.30 -3.65
CA LEU A 496 -8.53 5.09 -2.71
C LEU A 496 -7.21 5.56 -3.35
N ASN A 497 -6.44 4.65 -3.97
CA ASN A 497 -5.10 4.98 -4.49
C ASN A 497 -5.02 5.39 -5.98
N CYS A 498 -6.02 5.07 -6.80
CA CYS A 498 -5.94 5.26 -8.26
C CYS A 498 -5.65 6.71 -8.70
N TYR A 499 -4.93 6.88 -9.80
CA TYR A 499 -4.74 8.13 -10.51
C TYR A 499 -5.88 8.40 -11.50
N PHE A 500 -6.30 7.41 -12.28
CA PHE A 500 -7.37 7.53 -13.27
C PHE A 500 -8.75 7.12 -12.73
N LYS A 501 -9.83 7.51 -13.43
CA LYS A 501 -11.20 7.00 -13.20
C LYS A 501 -11.46 5.59 -13.78
N GLN A 502 -10.43 4.93 -14.30
CA GLN A 502 -10.51 3.58 -14.85
C GLN A 502 -9.29 2.76 -14.45
N PHE A 503 -9.54 1.64 -13.78
CA PHE A 503 -8.51 0.78 -13.20
C PHE A 503 -9.09 -0.63 -12.96
N CYS A 504 -8.22 -1.60 -12.70
CA CYS A 504 -8.59 -2.88 -12.09
C CYS A 504 -8.28 -2.88 -10.59
N SER A 505 -9.04 -3.62 -9.81
CA SER A 505 -8.90 -3.73 -8.34
C SER A 505 -9.43 -5.05 -7.81
N ALA A 506 -9.08 -5.38 -6.56
CA ALA A 506 -9.41 -6.67 -5.95
C ALA A 506 -10.91 -6.91 -5.70
N PHE A 507 -11.71 -5.86 -5.49
CA PHE A 507 -13.06 -6.00 -4.92
C PHE A 507 -14.16 -5.50 -5.88
N PRO A 508 -14.53 -6.28 -6.93
CA PRO A 508 -15.50 -5.89 -7.94
C PRO A 508 -16.90 -5.56 -7.37
N ASP A 509 -17.28 -6.20 -6.26
CA ASP A 509 -18.57 -5.99 -5.59
C ASP A 509 -18.74 -4.55 -5.10
N ILE A 510 -17.67 -3.90 -4.61
CA ILE A 510 -17.72 -2.56 -4.03
C ILE A 510 -17.01 -1.50 -4.88
N ASP A 511 -15.86 -1.84 -5.48
CA ASP A 511 -15.05 -0.88 -6.24
C ASP A 511 -15.67 -0.55 -7.61
N GLY A 512 -16.56 -1.40 -8.14
CA GLY A 512 -17.28 -1.16 -9.40
C GLY A 512 -18.14 0.10 -9.37
N PHE A 513 -18.67 0.47 -8.21
CA PHE A 513 -19.40 1.73 -8.01
C PHE A 513 -18.49 2.96 -8.04
N PHE A 514 -17.17 2.79 -7.96
CA PHE A 514 -16.16 3.85 -7.92
C PHE A 514 -15.10 3.73 -9.05
N GLY A 515 -15.38 2.96 -10.10
CA GLY A 515 -14.58 2.95 -11.33
C GLY A 515 -13.80 1.67 -11.63
N SER A 516 -13.80 0.67 -10.73
CA SER A 516 -13.10 -0.58 -11.00
C SER A 516 -13.73 -1.39 -12.13
N ARG A 517 -12.89 -2.00 -12.97
CA ARG A 517 -13.27 -2.97 -14.02
C ARG A 517 -13.26 -4.43 -13.52
N GLY A 518 -12.95 -4.64 -12.23
CA GLY A 518 -12.77 -5.93 -11.57
C GLY A 518 -11.29 -6.31 -11.40
N PRO A 519 -10.98 -7.55 -10.97
CA PRO A 519 -9.61 -8.04 -10.84
C PRO A 519 -8.92 -8.13 -12.20
N PHE A 520 -7.61 -7.82 -12.25
CA PHE A 520 -6.88 -7.71 -13.52
C PHE A 520 -6.88 -9.00 -14.35
N LEU A 521 -6.70 -10.15 -13.72
CA LEU A 521 -6.72 -11.47 -14.40
C LEU A 521 -8.09 -11.80 -15.04
N ASN A 522 -9.16 -11.11 -14.63
CA ASN A 522 -10.51 -11.24 -15.21
C ASN A 522 -10.85 -10.09 -16.18
N PHE A 523 -9.85 -9.28 -16.56
CA PHE A 523 -9.99 -8.14 -17.46
C PHE A 523 -9.17 -8.39 -18.74
N CYS A 524 -9.85 -8.57 -19.86
CA CYS A 524 -9.25 -8.94 -21.15
C CYS A 524 -9.38 -7.79 -22.16
N PRO A 525 -8.48 -6.79 -22.15
CA PRO A 525 -8.46 -5.72 -23.14
C PRO A 525 -7.97 -6.24 -24.50
N ALA A 526 -8.72 -5.90 -25.56
CA ALA A 526 -8.25 -6.05 -26.93
C ALA A 526 -7.22 -4.96 -27.30
N SER A 527 -7.37 -3.75 -26.75
CA SER A 527 -6.46 -2.63 -27.02
C SER A 527 -6.42 -1.63 -25.86
N GLY A 528 -5.40 -0.77 -25.87
CA GLY A 528 -5.20 0.28 -24.86
C GLY A 528 -3.73 0.43 -24.45
N SER A 529 -3.46 1.44 -23.64
CA SER A 529 -2.15 1.63 -22.99
C SER A 529 -2.32 1.74 -21.48
N PHE A 530 -1.52 0.96 -20.76
CA PHE A 530 -1.76 0.56 -19.37
C PHE A 530 -0.49 0.73 -18.52
N GLU A 531 -0.66 1.22 -17.29
CA GLU A 531 0.33 1.08 -16.22
C GLU A 531 0.03 -0.19 -15.42
N ALA A 532 1.08 -0.83 -14.89
CA ALA A 532 0.93 -1.94 -13.94
C ALA A 532 2.00 -1.92 -12.84
N ASN A 533 1.56 -1.65 -11.63
CA ASN A 533 2.37 -1.68 -10.41
C ASN A 533 1.73 -2.69 -9.42
N PRO A 534 2.00 -4.00 -9.59
CA PRO A 534 1.32 -5.05 -8.84
C PRO A 534 1.77 -5.08 -7.36
N PRO A 535 0.89 -5.47 -6.43
CA PRO A 535 1.29 -5.68 -5.04
C PRO A 535 2.23 -6.87 -4.92
N PHE A 536 3.08 -6.85 -3.88
CA PHE A 536 4.21 -7.78 -3.74
C PHE A 536 3.80 -9.21 -3.33
N CYS A 537 3.31 -9.98 -4.32
CA CYS A 537 3.03 -11.41 -4.26
C CYS A 537 3.59 -12.06 -5.53
N GLU A 538 4.54 -12.99 -5.38
CA GLU A 538 5.26 -13.61 -6.52
C GLU A 538 4.30 -14.39 -7.42
N GLU A 539 3.37 -15.10 -6.81
CA GLU A 539 2.36 -15.93 -7.47
C GLU A 539 1.37 -15.08 -8.29
N LEU A 540 1.01 -13.89 -7.81
CA LEU A 540 0.21 -12.92 -8.57
C LEU A 540 1.00 -12.28 -9.70
N MET A 541 2.28 -11.94 -9.47
CA MET A 541 3.13 -11.37 -10.51
C MET A 541 3.40 -12.36 -11.65
N ASP A 542 3.57 -13.65 -11.38
CA ASP A 542 3.75 -14.66 -12.44
C ASP A 542 2.46 -14.90 -13.25
N ALA A 543 1.30 -14.93 -12.58
CA ALA A 543 0.00 -14.97 -13.25
C ALA A 543 -0.25 -13.71 -14.11
N MET A 544 0.12 -12.53 -13.61
CA MET A 544 0.05 -11.25 -14.34
C MET A 544 0.90 -11.28 -15.61
N VAL A 545 2.13 -11.80 -15.56
CA VAL A 545 2.99 -11.89 -16.75
C VAL A 545 2.39 -12.82 -17.80
N THR A 546 1.84 -13.96 -17.37
CA THR A 546 1.13 -14.89 -18.26
C THR A 546 -0.05 -14.21 -18.96
N HIS A 547 -0.89 -13.49 -18.19
CA HIS A 547 -2.02 -12.73 -18.72
C HIS A 547 -1.60 -11.63 -19.69
N PHE A 548 -0.50 -10.90 -19.43
CA PHE A 548 0.04 -9.94 -20.41
C PHE A 548 0.45 -10.63 -21.71
N GLU A 549 1.19 -11.73 -21.64
CA GLU A 549 1.69 -12.43 -22.82
C GLU A 549 0.55 -13.00 -23.67
N GLU A 550 -0.46 -13.62 -23.04
CA GLU A 550 -1.68 -14.08 -23.71
C GLU A 550 -2.46 -12.95 -24.40
N LEU A 551 -2.64 -11.80 -23.75
CA LEU A 551 -3.35 -10.65 -24.33
C LEU A 551 -2.58 -10.00 -25.49
N LEU A 552 -1.25 -9.94 -25.39
CA LEU A 552 -0.37 -9.36 -26.41
C LEU A 552 -0.23 -10.27 -27.64
N GLU A 553 -0.35 -11.60 -27.47
CA GLU A 553 -0.41 -12.57 -28.57
C GLU A 553 -1.79 -12.63 -29.23
N CYS A 554 -2.88 -12.61 -28.43
CA CYS A 554 -4.24 -12.74 -28.96
C CYS A 554 -4.78 -11.49 -29.69
N SER A 555 -4.10 -10.33 -29.61
CA SER A 555 -4.58 -9.08 -30.22
C SER A 555 -3.63 -8.49 -31.26
N ASN A 556 -4.22 -8.06 -32.38
CA ASN A 556 -3.56 -7.28 -33.43
C ASN A 556 -3.78 -5.76 -33.26
N GLU A 557 -4.67 -5.34 -32.35
CA GLU A 557 -4.92 -3.92 -32.06
C GLU A 557 -3.81 -3.33 -31.17
N PRO A 558 -3.60 -1.99 -31.14
CA PRO A 558 -2.54 -1.39 -30.33
C PRO A 558 -2.71 -1.68 -28.83
N LEU A 559 -1.80 -2.51 -28.28
CA LEU A 559 -1.81 -2.93 -26.88
C LEU A 559 -0.42 -2.77 -26.25
N SER A 560 -0.37 -2.09 -25.09
CA SER A 560 0.88 -1.70 -24.42
C SER A 560 0.71 -1.75 -22.89
N PHE A 561 1.60 -2.47 -22.22
CA PHE A 561 1.73 -2.50 -20.76
C PHE A 561 3.10 -1.94 -20.34
N ILE A 562 3.09 -1.03 -19.36
CA ILE A 562 4.30 -0.47 -18.74
C ILE A 562 4.30 -0.91 -17.27
N ILE A 563 5.17 -1.86 -16.95
CA ILE A 563 5.20 -2.55 -15.67
C ILE A 563 6.28 -1.93 -14.77
N PHE A 564 5.92 -1.67 -13.52
CA PHE A 564 6.81 -1.18 -12.46
C PHE A 564 6.88 -2.25 -11.36
N ILE A 565 8.06 -2.84 -11.15
CA ILE A 565 8.29 -3.80 -10.05
C ILE A 565 9.64 -3.54 -9.36
N PRO A 566 9.80 -3.91 -8.08
CA PRO A 566 11.09 -3.83 -7.39
C PRO A 566 12.15 -4.67 -8.12
N GLU A 567 13.36 -4.12 -8.27
CA GLU A 567 14.52 -4.80 -8.83
C GLU A 567 15.16 -5.72 -7.78
N TRP A 568 14.37 -6.66 -7.24
CA TRP A 568 14.88 -7.76 -6.44
C TRP A 568 15.62 -8.73 -7.36
N ARG A 569 16.95 -8.82 -7.21
CA ARG A 569 17.84 -9.73 -7.96
C ARG A 569 18.57 -10.77 -7.11
N ASN A 570 18.35 -10.78 -5.79
CA ASN A 570 19.01 -11.69 -4.84
C ASN A 570 17.99 -12.42 -3.94
N PRO A 571 17.32 -13.49 -4.43
CA PRO A 571 17.28 -13.97 -5.82
C PRO A 571 16.35 -13.11 -6.70
N PRO A 572 16.40 -13.24 -8.04
CA PRO A 572 15.45 -12.61 -8.93
C PRO A 572 14.11 -13.35 -8.93
N THR A 573 12.99 -12.61 -8.88
CA THR A 573 11.65 -13.23 -8.95
C THR A 573 11.40 -13.85 -10.33
N LEU A 574 10.58 -14.91 -10.38
CA LEU A 574 10.25 -15.58 -11.65
C LEU A 574 9.60 -14.61 -12.65
N ALA A 575 8.70 -13.75 -12.17
CA ALA A 575 8.03 -12.74 -12.98
C ALA A 575 9.00 -11.71 -13.60
N LEU A 576 10.01 -11.25 -12.85
CA LEU A 576 11.05 -10.36 -13.40
C LEU A 576 11.81 -11.07 -14.53
N ASN A 577 12.33 -12.28 -14.28
CA ASN A 577 13.09 -13.05 -15.28
C ASN A 577 12.26 -13.31 -16.55
N ARG A 578 10.96 -13.62 -16.43
CA ARG A 578 10.06 -13.80 -17.57
C ARG A 578 9.86 -12.51 -18.36
N MET A 579 9.62 -11.38 -17.70
CA MET A 579 9.47 -10.09 -18.39
C MET A 579 10.76 -9.63 -19.07
N GLU A 580 11.94 -9.92 -18.50
CA GLU A 580 13.23 -9.69 -19.14
C GLU A 580 13.45 -10.59 -20.37
N ALA A 581 12.85 -11.78 -20.41
CA ALA A 581 12.93 -12.73 -21.53
C ALA A 581 11.79 -12.61 -22.57
N SER A 582 10.71 -11.89 -22.26
CA SER A 582 9.47 -11.90 -23.06
C SER A 582 9.66 -11.36 -24.49
N PRO A 583 9.12 -12.02 -25.54
CA PRO A 583 9.23 -11.56 -26.93
C PRO A 583 8.51 -10.23 -27.20
N PHE A 584 7.66 -9.78 -26.28
CA PHE A 584 6.97 -8.49 -26.34
C PHE A 584 7.75 -7.34 -25.72
N ARG A 585 8.90 -7.60 -25.06
CA ARG A 585 9.72 -6.55 -24.43
C ARG A 585 10.32 -5.62 -25.50
N ARG A 586 9.99 -4.34 -25.42
CA ARG A 586 10.47 -3.27 -26.32
C ARG A 586 11.55 -2.40 -25.68
N HIS A 587 11.45 -2.18 -24.37
CA HIS A 587 12.47 -1.48 -23.60
C HIS A 587 12.44 -1.92 -22.14
N GLN A 588 13.55 -1.68 -21.45
CA GLN A 588 13.68 -1.82 -20.01
C GLN A 588 14.66 -0.77 -19.48
N MET A 589 14.30 -0.14 -18.37
CA MET A 589 15.20 0.74 -17.60
C MET A 589 15.02 0.49 -16.10
N THR A 590 15.99 0.89 -15.29
CA THR A 590 15.91 0.86 -13.83
C THR A 590 15.92 2.30 -13.31
N ILE A 591 14.99 2.63 -12.41
CA ILE A 591 15.06 3.85 -11.61
C ILE A 591 15.82 3.52 -10.31
N PRO A 592 16.97 4.16 -10.01
CA PRO A 592 17.84 3.69 -8.92
C PRO A 592 17.23 3.79 -7.51
N ALA A 593 17.71 2.93 -6.60
CA ALA A 593 17.34 2.97 -5.19
C ALA A 593 17.67 4.33 -4.57
N PHE A 594 16.81 4.81 -3.67
CA PHE A 594 16.89 6.10 -2.96
C PHE A 594 16.86 7.37 -3.84
N GLU A 595 16.88 7.25 -5.16
CA GLU A 595 16.78 8.36 -6.13
C GLU A 595 15.34 8.66 -6.57
N HIS A 596 14.37 7.81 -6.23
CA HIS A 596 12.95 8.00 -6.54
C HIS A 596 12.03 7.76 -5.35
N GLU A 597 10.77 8.17 -5.51
CA GLU A 597 9.73 8.13 -4.49
C GLU A 597 8.49 7.36 -4.97
N TYR A 598 7.74 6.81 -4.01
CA TYR A 598 6.37 6.33 -4.18
C TYR A 598 5.43 7.14 -3.29
N ARG A 599 4.15 7.18 -3.64
CA ARG A 599 3.06 7.62 -2.77
C ARG A 599 2.62 6.50 -1.84
N SER A 600 2.34 6.85 -0.59
CA SER A 600 1.83 5.96 0.46
C SER A 600 0.56 5.21 0.04
N GLY A 601 0.51 3.90 0.24
CA GLY A 601 -0.73 3.11 0.03
C GLY A 601 -1.90 3.62 0.89
N SER A 602 -1.60 4.22 2.05
CA SER A 602 -2.57 4.88 2.92
C SER A 602 -2.71 6.40 2.68
N GLN A 603 -2.41 6.89 1.47
CA GLN A 603 -2.60 8.32 1.10
C GLN A 603 -4.01 8.87 1.38
N HIS A 604 -5.01 7.99 1.48
CA HIS A 604 -6.39 8.32 1.81
C HIS A 604 -6.63 8.67 3.30
N ILE A 605 -5.67 8.43 4.20
CA ILE A 605 -5.73 8.75 5.64
C ILE A 605 -4.43 9.34 6.22
N CYS A 606 -3.27 9.17 5.58
CA CYS A 606 -2.01 9.70 6.10
C CYS A 606 -1.94 11.23 6.00
N LYS A 607 -0.99 11.84 6.71
CA LYS A 607 -0.69 13.27 6.59
C LYS A 607 0.00 13.57 5.26
N ARG A 608 0.03 14.84 4.86
CA ARG A 608 0.72 15.30 3.64
C ARG A 608 2.24 15.03 3.71
N GLU A 609 2.79 15.09 4.91
CA GLU A 609 4.21 14.85 5.22
C GLU A 609 4.56 13.34 5.18
N GLU A 610 3.53 12.48 5.22
CA GLU A 610 3.62 11.01 5.11
C GLU A 610 3.20 10.52 3.70
N MET A 611 2.92 11.45 2.78
CA MET A 611 2.36 11.17 1.46
C MET A 611 3.34 10.49 0.52
N TYR A 612 4.61 10.91 0.56
CA TYR A 612 5.68 10.40 -0.30
C TYR A 612 6.77 9.76 0.56
N TYR A 613 7.35 8.66 0.08
CA TYR A 613 8.49 7.99 0.69
C TYR A 613 9.49 7.55 -0.38
N LYS A 614 10.78 7.60 -0.06
CA LYS A 614 11.83 7.14 -0.97
C LYS A 614 11.81 5.62 -1.11
N ALA A 615 11.97 5.13 -2.33
CA ALA A 615 12.13 3.70 -2.61
C ALA A 615 13.49 3.22 -2.08
N VAL A 616 13.50 2.16 -1.26
CA VAL A 616 14.73 1.55 -0.70
C VAL A 616 15.37 0.52 -1.65
N HIS A 617 14.72 0.23 -2.77
CA HIS A 617 15.18 -0.63 -3.84
C HIS A 617 15.10 0.12 -5.18
N GLY A 618 15.82 -0.36 -6.20
CA GLY A 618 15.58 0.08 -7.57
C GLY A 618 14.19 -0.38 -8.04
N THR A 619 13.58 0.35 -8.97
CA THR A 619 12.37 -0.09 -9.67
C THR A 619 12.71 -0.39 -11.11
N ALA A 620 12.50 -1.64 -11.53
CA ALA A 620 12.57 -2.02 -12.94
C ALA A 620 11.30 -1.57 -13.65
N VAL A 621 11.45 -0.85 -14.76
CA VAL A 621 10.38 -0.35 -15.62
C VAL A 621 10.48 -1.07 -16.97
N ILE A 622 9.49 -1.91 -17.27
CA ILE A 622 9.51 -2.81 -18.43
C ILE A 622 8.35 -2.48 -19.37
N PHE A 623 8.64 -2.35 -20.66
CA PHE A 623 7.65 -2.04 -21.70
C PHE A 623 7.34 -3.31 -22.50
N LEU A 624 6.16 -3.91 -22.28
CA LEU A 624 5.65 -5.05 -23.05
C LEU A 624 4.58 -4.57 -24.04
N GLN A 625 4.83 -4.72 -25.34
CA GLN A 625 3.94 -4.20 -26.39
C GLN A 625 3.87 -5.14 -27.59
N ASN A 626 2.68 -5.33 -28.16
CA ASN A 626 2.52 -6.01 -29.45
C ASN A 626 2.98 -5.09 -30.59
N ALA A 627 2.99 -5.58 -31.83
CA ALA A 627 3.53 -4.83 -32.97
C ALA A 627 2.79 -3.48 -33.18
N ALA A 628 1.47 -3.48 -33.05
CA ALA A 628 0.64 -2.27 -33.18
C ALA A 628 0.78 -1.31 -32.00
N GLY A 629 0.99 -1.83 -30.78
CA GLY A 629 1.25 -1.04 -29.57
C GLY A 629 2.60 -0.34 -29.66
N PHE A 630 3.65 -1.07 -30.07
CA PHE A 630 4.98 -0.51 -30.29
C PHE A 630 4.98 0.57 -31.38
N ALA A 631 4.33 0.33 -32.53
CA ALA A 631 4.24 1.31 -33.61
C ALA A 631 3.52 2.63 -33.23
N LYS A 632 2.76 2.64 -32.12
CA LYS A 632 2.00 3.81 -31.62
C LYS A 632 2.67 4.48 -30.42
N TRP A 633 3.15 3.67 -29.48
CA TRP A 633 3.67 4.08 -28.17
C TRP A 633 5.12 3.62 -27.93
N GLU A 634 5.92 3.58 -29.00
CA GLU A 634 7.35 3.28 -28.98
C GLU A 634 8.09 3.97 -27.82
N PRO A 635 8.84 3.22 -26.98
CA PRO A 635 9.81 3.75 -26.02
C PRO A 635 11.06 4.30 -26.72
N ASN A 636 10.89 5.38 -27.46
CA ASN A 636 11.99 6.11 -28.08
C ASN A 636 12.75 6.97 -27.04
N PRO A 637 13.98 7.42 -27.33
CA PRO A 637 14.83 8.11 -26.35
C PRO A 637 14.20 9.40 -25.77
N GLU A 638 13.45 10.15 -26.58
CA GLU A 638 12.81 11.40 -26.16
C GLU A 638 11.71 11.15 -25.11
N ARG A 639 10.82 10.17 -25.38
CA ARG A 639 9.76 9.77 -24.45
C ARG A 639 10.30 9.16 -23.16
N LEU A 640 11.39 8.39 -23.25
CA LEU A 640 12.08 7.82 -22.09
C LEU A 640 12.73 8.91 -21.24
N GLN A 641 13.40 9.90 -21.86
CA GLN A 641 14.00 11.02 -21.15
C GLN A 641 12.94 11.85 -20.41
N GLU A 642 11.77 12.10 -21.01
CA GLU A 642 10.64 12.77 -20.34
C GLU A 642 10.14 11.98 -19.12
N LEU A 643 10.01 10.66 -19.23
CA LEU A 643 9.58 9.80 -18.12
C LEU A 643 10.63 9.72 -16.98
N GLN A 644 11.92 9.69 -17.30
CA GLN A 644 12.99 9.78 -16.31
C GLN A 644 12.99 11.16 -15.62
N THR A 645 12.83 12.24 -16.40
CA THR A 645 12.79 13.61 -15.89
C THR A 645 11.64 13.80 -14.89
N ALA A 646 10.49 13.15 -15.09
CA ALA A 646 9.35 13.21 -14.18
C ALA A 646 9.67 12.76 -12.74
N TYR A 647 10.60 11.82 -12.54
CA TYR A 647 11.04 11.41 -11.20
C TYR A 647 11.85 12.50 -10.46
N HIS A 648 12.49 13.41 -11.19
CA HIS A 648 13.26 14.52 -10.60
C HIS A 648 12.40 15.77 -10.29
N VAL A 649 11.10 15.76 -10.58
CA VAL A 649 10.18 16.91 -10.36
C VAL A 649 9.66 16.96 -8.91
N SER A 650 9.89 15.93 -8.09
CA SER A 650 9.59 15.88 -6.65
C SER A 650 10.31 16.99 -5.85
N GLY A 651 9.71 18.18 -5.81
CA GLY A 651 10.27 19.35 -5.13
C GLY A 651 9.56 20.69 -5.36
N ARG A 652 8.61 20.80 -6.28
CA ARG A 652 7.83 22.04 -6.50
C ARG A 652 6.33 21.80 -6.42
N THR A 653 5.66 22.51 -5.52
CA THR A 653 4.20 22.53 -5.42
C THR A 653 3.59 23.18 -6.66
N LEU A 654 2.77 22.42 -7.39
CA LEU A 654 2.03 22.94 -8.54
C LEU A 654 1.06 24.05 -8.12
N SER A 655 1.23 25.24 -8.70
CA SER A 655 0.22 26.29 -8.67
C SER A 655 -0.87 25.96 -9.71
N SER A 656 -2.14 26.21 -9.38
CA SER A 656 -3.26 25.91 -10.27
C SER A 656 -3.14 26.63 -11.63
N PRO A 657 -3.60 26.02 -12.74
CA PRO A 657 -3.65 26.69 -14.04
C PRO A 657 -4.50 27.97 -13.98
N GLY A 658 -3.95 29.08 -14.47
CA GLY A 658 -4.73 30.29 -14.72
C GLY A 658 -5.62 30.13 -15.95
N PRO A 659 -6.77 30.83 -16.04
CA PRO A 659 -7.66 30.73 -17.18
C PRO A 659 -6.99 31.27 -18.46
N SER A 660 -7.20 30.57 -19.58
CA SER A 660 -6.63 30.91 -20.88
C SER A 660 -7.16 32.24 -21.43
N SER A 661 -6.26 33.20 -21.67
CA SER A 661 -6.59 34.45 -22.36
C SER A 661 -6.57 34.26 -23.89
N THR A 662 -7.74 34.34 -24.52
CA THR A 662 -7.86 34.40 -25.98
C THR A 662 -7.30 35.71 -26.57
N PRO A 663 -6.66 35.69 -27.75
CA PRO A 663 -6.14 36.90 -28.37
C PRO A 663 -7.26 37.77 -28.95
N ASN A 664 -7.10 39.09 -28.85
CA ASN A 664 -7.89 40.08 -29.59
C ASN A 664 -6.95 41.17 -30.11
N ALA A 665 -7.21 41.70 -31.31
CA ALA A 665 -6.29 42.58 -32.04
C ALA A 665 -6.86 44.00 -32.27
N ASN A 666 -5.95 44.98 -32.40
CA ASN A 666 -6.17 46.39 -32.81
C ASN A 666 -6.99 47.23 -31.80
N THR A 667 -6.58 48.43 -31.38
CA THR A 667 -6.31 49.60 -32.24
C THR A 667 -5.34 50.66 -31.64
N VAL A 668 -4.42 51.14 -32.49
CA VAL A 668 -3.95 52.55 -32.67
C VAL A 668 -3.82 53.50 -31.44
N GLY A 669 -2.59 53.58 -30.89
CA GLY A 669 -1.70 54.75 -30.84
C GLY A 669 -2.07 56.12 -30.19
N ASP A 670 -1.09 56.71 -29.46
CA ASP A 670 -0.55 58.05 -29.79
C ASP A 670 0.91 58.30 -29.32
N LYS A 671 1.50 59.43 -29.76
CA LYS A 671 2.91 59.92 -29.77
C LYS A 671 3.80 59.80 -28.50
N ASP A 672 5.03 59.29 -28.70
CA ASP A 672 6.38 59.95 -28.66
C ASP A 672 6.55 61.40 -28.11
N PRO A 673 7.79 61.94 -27.81
CA PRO A 673 9.15 61.35 -27.90
C PRO A 673 10.21 61.75 -26.80
N LYS A 674 11.49 61.33 -27.01
CA LYS A 674 12.80 61.84 -26.47
C LYS A 674 13.33 61.23 -25.14
N THR A 675 14.65 61.10 -24.89
CA THR A 675 15.88 61.57 -25.61
C THR A 675 17.12 60.69 -25.34
N GLY A 676 18.08 60.66 -26.28
CA GLY A 676 19.52 60.38 -26.01
C GLY A 676 19.99 58.91 -26.13
N GLN A 677 21.24 58.60 -26.52
CA GLN A 677 22.04 58.91 -27.74
C GLN A 677 23.51 58.53 -27.48
N GLU A 678 23.99 57.42 -28.05
CA GLU A 678 25.39 57.12 -28.49
C GLU A 678 25.35 55.70 -29.14
N VAL A 679 25.81 55.36 -30.36
CA VAL A 679 26.91 55.82 -31.27
C VAL A 679 28.27 55.20 -30.87
N ALA A 680 28.96 54.35 -31.66
CA ALA A 680 28.63 53.72 -32.97
C ALA A 680 29.58 52.52 -33.32
N SER A 681 29.25 51.76 -34.39
CA SER A 681 30.15 51.22 -35.46
C SER A 681 31.29 50.21 -35.11
N MET A 682 31.72 49.25 -35.96
CA MET A 682 31.34 48.83 -37.33
C MET A 682 31.83 47.40 -37.70
N ASP A 683 31.69 47.03 -38.98
CA ASP A 683 32.46 46.02 -39.77
C ASP A 683 32.11 44.50 -39.77
N THR A 684 31.22 44.18 -40.72
CA THR A 684 31.06 42.96 -41.56
C THR A 684 32.19 42.78 -42.61
N PRO A 685 32.16 41.83 -43.61
CA PRO A 685 31.53 40.49 -43.76
C PRO A 685 32.49 39.38 -44.35
N ALA A 686 32.02 38.11 -44.46
CA ALA A 686 32.40 37.18 -45.55
C ALA A 686 31.39 36.00 -45.70
N ASN A 687 31.38 35.31 -46.85
CA ASN A 687 30.46 34.22 -47.28
C ASN A 687 31.11 33.47 -48.49
N PRO A 688 30.56 32.41 -49.13
CA PRO A 688 30.00 31.12 -48.69
C PRO A 688 30.74 29.89 -49.35
N ASP A 689 30.03 28.76 -49.51
CA ASP A 689 30.16 27.69 -50.54
C ASP A 689 31.09 26.45 -50.36
N ASN A 690 30.50 25.40 -49.76
CA ASN A 690 30.03 24.18 -50.44
C ASN A 690 30.97 23.37 -51.39
N ALA A 691 31.39 22.16 -50.95
CA ALA A 691 31.60 20.99 -51.81
C ALA A 691 31.61 19.66 -51.03
N SER A 692 31.15 18.56 -51.65
CA SER A 692 31.43 17.16 -51.24
C SER A 692 32.44 16.52 -52.21
N PRO A 693 33.05 15.37 -51.87
CA PRO A 693 32.58 14.15 -52.53
C PRO A 693 32.56 12.89 -51.63
N LYS A 694 32.02 11.80 -52.20
CA LYS A 694 32.02 10.44 -51.65
C LYS A 694 33.30 9.70 -52.08
N GLU A 695 33.69 8.65 -51.34
CA GLU A 695 34.18 7.43 -52.01
C GLU A 695 33.81 6.15 -51.23
N LYS A 696 34.01 4.99 -51.86
CA LYS A 696 33.75 3.65 -51.32
C LYS A 696 35.06 2.89 -51.14
N THR A 697 35.13 2.01 -50.15
CA THR A 697 35.81 0.72 -50.33
C THR A 697 35.12 -0.36 -49.49
N SER A 698 35.52 -1.62 -49.62
CA SER A 698 34.73 -2.78 -49.19
C SER A 698 35.62 -3.86 -48.60
N GLN A 699 35.00 -4.73 -47.79
CA GLN A 699 35.51 -6.05 -47.38
C GLN A 699 36.84 -6.09 -46.62
N GLU A 700 36.80 -6.73 -45.44
CA GLU A 700 37.73 -7.83 -45.20
C GLU A 700 36.97 -8.98 -44.50
N THR A 701 37.54 -10.17 -44.47
CA THR A 701 36.86 -11.38 -43.99
C THR A 701 37.88 -12.31 -43.34
N THR A 702 37.67 -12.65 -42.07
CA THR A 702 38.39 -13.75 -41.43
C THR A 702 37.51 -14.32 -40.31
N ALA A 703 37.56 -15.64 -40.13
CA ALA A 703 36.89 -16.33 -39.05
C ALA A 703 37.92 -17.00 -38.14
N ILE A 704 37.59 -17.08 -36.85
CA ILE A 704 37.72 -18.23 -35.94
C ILE A 704 36.79 -17.96 -34.75
#